data_AF-A0A1B6CKQ5-F1
#
_entry.id   AF-A0A1B6CKQ5-F1
#
_cell.length_a   1.000
_cell.length_b   1.000
_cell.length_c   1.000
_cell.angle_alpha   90.00
_cell.angle_beta   90.00
_cell.angle_gamma   90.00
#
_symmetry.space_group_name_H-M   'P 1'
#
loop_
_entity.id
_entity.type
_entity.pdbx_description
1 polymer ?
#
loop_
_entity_poly.entity_id
_entity_poly.type
_entity_poly.pdbx_seq_one_letter_code
_entity_poly.pdbx_strand_id
1 'polypeptide(L)'
;LYSLPNTLRAMYHLVDSCLPVLEMSLFNTLYSKNVSLEAFESIQKLQTNNAIKYLQGTWLEELTHKLRMSLDNVGKGWFNIYEKNWKIYEVSKLFRLMIVIKFHMQSAIRTLVLNSIDAFVHLLESPSKCVLNCKEDFKWGDDILDSKFKSSVASIFILNLRLDENRAYYNTNPDQFEKVLVKLLESVVILSNKIPQIDSFLLTKLTFAEELFLSPIGLLDPEVVALREHLLMLIRAAIIPLNAYCKEYNKFLPLYNMNVDDYVEKFNQENHTASEVKDEIALQLRLKTNLQATIPIINFIGPFIIHTDVLKQFLVKKRDEIATKLLISYANKMKILIDTAMDEYKEIYRKLSQKPISIEHIFEIRDWMETIPVTVRTQDDLVRKYLLDYQILDTFWWPLEQEAFEAKWEAIGWPRRLQKKIDEVNELLDEEADKFQKIQVDDEFTMQDKIEVITINVTNFAGQRDISKVHEIAVDIRRTWKMIKETQEFGQLLNQRQKLFEMPITPFDQLNKLLKEFEPYKNLWITASDWLKSHIMYVDNPLINIDSESIERTITDYYKTIVKCYRIFTDMPELQEIALNIRQQIENFKHYIPLVQALCSTGMRERHWNKLSEMTGVVIKVSPTLTFKQCLHQGLSDHINVMLQISDEAGKEYVIEEALDKMENEWDNILMEVSPYKETGTYILKVTDETLQLLDDHILTTQQLTFSPFKGAFEERLFEWESKLRLAQEVLEEWFECQKTWMYLEPIFKSEDITQQLPLESKRFNTMERTWRRTMKIAYENPKIISICPDKRLAELLRNNNKLLSLVYKGLSEYLELKRSKFPRFYFLSDDELLEILAQSRNPRAVQPHLRKCF
;
A
#
# COMPACT_ATOMS: atom_id res chain seq x y z
N LEU A 1 1.03 102.28 -15.24
CA LEU A 1 0.59 101.20 -16.16
C LEU A 1 -0.85 101.40 -16.63
N TYR A 2 -1.75 101.94 -15.78
CA TYR A 2 -3.20 102.03 -16.04
C TYR A 2 -3.71 103.38 -16.60
N SER A 3 -2.85 104.23 -17.17
CA SER A 3 -3.25 105.57 -17.65
C SER A 3 -3.80 105.60 -19.08
N LEU A 4 -3.77 104.48 -19.80
CA LEU A 4 -4.20 104.37 -21.19
C LEU A 4 -5.42 103.42 -21.30
N PRO A 5 -6.49 103.79 -22.03
CA PRO A 5 -7.66 102.93 -22.22
C PRO A 5 -7.32 101.55 -22.79
N ASN A 6 -6.31 101.49 -23.66
CA ASN A 6 -5.85 100.27 -24.32
C ASN A 6 -5.15 99.29 -23.36
N THR A 7 -4.41 99.79 -22.35
CA THR A 7 -3.81 98.92 -21.32
C THR A 7 -4.84 98.45 -20.31
N LEU A 8 -5.85 99.27 -20.00
CA LEU A 8 -6.99 98.87 -19.18
C LEU A 8 -7.82 97.77 -19.87
N ARG A 9 -8.03 97.89 -21.18
CA ARG A 9 -8.70 96.86 -22.01
C ARG A 9 -7.89 95.57 -22.11
N ALA A 10 -6.56 95.65 -22.27
CA ALA A 10 -5.68 94.48 -22.24
C ALA A 10 -5.75 93.75 -20.88
N MET A 11 -5.78 94.50 -19.77
CA MET A 11 -5.92 93.93 -18.43
C MET A 11 -7.32 93.34 -18.19
N TYR A 12 -8.38 93.98 -18.71
CA TYR A 12 -9.72 93.41 -18.69
C TYR A 12 -9.77 92.06 -19.42
N HIS A 13 -9.21 91.99 -20.64
CA HIS A 13 -9.16 90.74 -21.41
C HIS A 13 -8.28 89.66 -20.77
N LEU A 14 -7.21 90.06 -20.07
CA LEU A 14 -6.39 89.14 -19.28
C LEU A 14 -7.20 88.52 -18.13
N VAL A 15 -7.90 89.35 -17.35
CA VAL A 15 -8.73 88.87 -16.23
C VAL A 15 -9.88 88.01 -16.74
N ASP A 16 -10.60 88.46 -17.77
CA ASP A 16 -11.66 87.72 -18.46
C ASP A 16 -11.19 86.35 -18.97
N SER A 17 -9.97 86.26 -19.52
CA SER A 17 -9.38 85.00 -19.96
C SER A 17 -8.89 84.10 -18.82
N CYS A 18 -8.62 84.65 -17.63
CA CYS A 18 -8.20 83.88 -16.46
C CYS A 18 -9.39 83.32 -15.66
N LEU A 19 -10.56 83.95 -15.72
CA LEU A 19 -11.76 83.50 -14.99
C LEU A 19 -12.16 82.06 -15.33
N PRO A 20 -12.27 81.64 -16.62
CA PRO A 20 -12.57 80.25 -16.97
C PRO A 20 -11.52 79.26 -16.44
N VAL A 21 -10.26 79.67 -16.39
CA VAL A 21 -9.16 78.83 -15.88
C VAL A 21 -9.29 78.58 -14.38
N LEU A 22 -9.85 79.52 -13.62
CA LEU A 22 -10.11 79.34 -12.19
C LEU A 22 -11.22 78.33 -11.90
N GLU A 23 -12.17 78.16 -12.83
CA GLU A 23 -13.32 77.25 -12.70
C GLU A 23 -13.04 75.84 -13.28
N MET A 24 -11.92 75.65 -13.98
CA MET A 24 -11.51 74.34 -14.48
C MET A 24 -11.11 73.40 -13.33
N SER A 25 -11.08 72.10 -13.61
CA SER A 25 -10.53 71.09 -12.71
C SER A 25 -9.52 70.21 -13.44
N LEU A 26 -8.35 70.03 -12.82
CA LEU A 26 -7.28 69.17 -13.32
C LEU A 26 -7.52 67.68 -13.01
N PHE A 27 -8.46 67.39 -12.11
CA PHE A 27 -8.89 66.04 -11.74
C PHE A 27 -10.38 65.82 -12.04
N ASN A 28 -10.75 64.57 -12.27
CA ASN A 28 -12.16 64.17 -12.31
C ASN A 28 -12.64 63.87 -10.88
N THR A 29 -13.66 64.59 -10.41
CA THR A 29 -14.23 64.43 -9.06
C THR A 29 -15.60 63.75 -9.07
N LEU A 30 -16.15 63.43 -10.24
CA LEU A 30 -17.49 62.84 -10.38
C LEU A 30 -17.40 61.36 -10.73
N TYR A 31 -17.72 60.50 -9.76
CA TYR A 31 -17.77 59.05 -9.92
C TYR A 31 -19.18 58.51 -9.63
N SER A 32 -19.77 57.84 -10.62
CA SER A 32 -21.05 57.13 -10.49
C SER A 32 -20.90 55.61 -10.32
N LYS A 33 -19.70 55.07 -10.54
CA LYS A 33 -19.36 53.66 -10.45
C LYS A 33 -18.00 53.46 -9.79
N ASN A 34 -17.86 52.36 -9.08
CA ASN A 34 -16.62 51.96 -8.42
C ASN A 34 -15.60 51.49 -9.47
N VAL A 35 -14.34 51.86 -9.30
CA VAL A 35 -13.28 51.65 -10.30
C VAL A 35 -12.06 50.96 -9.69
N SER A 36 -11.29 50.23 -10.50
CA SER A 36 -9.99 49.70 -10.07
C SER A 36 -8.95 50.83 -9.99
N LEU A 37 -7.84 50.60 -9.29
CA LEU A 37 -6.77 51.61 -9.16
C LEU A 37 -6.20 52.01 -10.52
N GLU A 38 -6.00 51.06 -11.44
CA GLU A 38 -5.47 51.31 -12.79
C GLU A 38 -6.43 52.13 -13.66
N ALA A 39 -7.73 51.83 -13.56
CA ALA A 39 -8.76 52.59 -14.26
C ALA A 39 -8.86 54.01 -13.70
N PHE A 40 -8.79 54.16 -12.37
CA PHE A 40 -8.75 55.45 -11.70
C PHE A 40 -7.55 56.29 -12.16
N GLU A 41 -6.34 55.72 -12.16
CA GLU A 41 -5.13 56.39 -12.62
C GLU A 41 -5.25 56.86 -14.08
N SER A 42 -5.79 56.01 -14.95
CA SER A 42 -5.97 56.31 -16.37
C SER A 42 -6.96 57.45 -16.60
N ILE A 43 -8.10 57.45 -15.88
CA ILE A 43 -9.11 58.51 -15.95
C ILE A 43 -8.52 59.85 -15.49
N GLN A 44 -7.79 59.85 -14.37
CA GLN A 44 -7.20 61.09 -13.84
C GLN A 44 -6.13 61.65 -14.77
N LYS A 45 -5.22 60.80 -15.28
CA LYS A 45 -4.21 61.21 -16.26
C LYS A 45 -4.83 61.80 -17.52
N LEU A 46 -5.90 61.21 -18.04
CA LEU A 46 -6.58 61.71 -19.22
C LEU A 46 -7.15 63.11 -18.97
N GLN A 47 -7.83 63.32 -17.84
CA GLN A 47 -8.39 64.62 -17.47
C GLN A 47 -7.31 65.68 -17.31
N THR A 48 -6.24 65.37 -16.57
CA THR A 48 -5.09 66.27 -16.39
C THR A 48 -4.47 66.63 -17.73
N ASN A 49 -4.21 65.65 -18.60
CA ASN A 49 -3.59 65.91 -19.91
C ASN A 49 -4.48 66.76 -20.81
N ASN A 50 -5.80 66.56 -20.80
CA ASN A 50 -6.72 67.38 -21.59
C ASN A 50 -6.74 68.83 -21.10
N ALA A 51 -6.80 69.05 -19.78
CA ALA A 51 -6.76 70.38 -19.21
C ALA A 51 -5.41 71.09 -19.47
N ILE A 52 -4.28 70.38 -19.32
CA ILE A 52 -2.96 70.92 -19.61
C ILE A 52 -2.78 71.25 -21.10
N LYS A 53 -3.28 70.41 -22.01
CA LYS A 53 -3.25 70.70 -23.46
C LYS A 53 -4.04 71.97 -23.80
N TYR A 54 -5.20 72.17 -23.18
CA TYR A 54 -5.97 73.40 -23.34
C TYR A 54 -5.19 74.63 -22.87
N LEU A 55 -4.52 74.53 -21.71
CA LEU A 55 -3.69 75.61 -21.16
C LEU A 55 -2.43 75.89 -22.01
N GLN A 56 -1.82 74.88 -22.62
CA GLN A 56 -0.62 75.03 -23.45
C GLN A 56 -0.91 75.54 -24.87
N GLY A 57 -2.12 75.35 -25.38
CA GLY A 57 -2.51 75.72 -26.75
C GLY A 57 -3.57 76.80 -26.74
N THR A 58 -4.84 76.37 -26.72
CA THR A 58 -6.02 77.22 -26.94
C THR A 58 -6.06 78.44 -26.03
N TRP A 59 -5.79 78.28 -24.73
CA TRP A 59 -5.81 79.40 -23.78
C TRP A 59 -4.73 80.46 -24.10
N LEU A 60 -3.50 80.02 -24.41
CA LEU A 60 -2.39 80.91 -24.76
C LEU A 60 -2.64 81.61 -26.10
N GLU A 61 -3.18 80.92 -27.09
CA GLU A 61 -3.51 81.48 -28.40
C GLU A 61 -4.62 82.55 -28.31
N GLU A 62 -5.70 82.25 -27.59
CA GLU A 62 -6.82 83.18 -27.37
C GLU A 62 -6.37 84.42 -26.60
N LEU A 63 -5.61 84.24 -25.51
CA LEU A 63 -5.08 85.34 -24.72
C LEU A 63 -4.10 86.20 -25.54
N THR A 64 -3.21 85.57 -26.31
CA THR A 64 -2.28 86.28 -27.20
C THR A 64 -3.03 87.10 -28.25
N HIS A 65 -4.09 86.54 -28.85
CA HIS A 65 -4.91 87.25 -29.83
C HIS A 65 -5.61 88.47 -29.21
N LYS A 66 -6.27 88.30 -28.05
CA LYS A 66 -6.96 89.38 -27.33
C LYS A 66 -5.98 90.49 -26.88
N LEU A 67 -4.79 90.12 -26.41
CA LEU A 67 -3.73 91.07 -26.01
C LEU A 67 -3.14 91.80 -27.21
N ARG A 68 -2.89 91.11 -28.34
CA ARG A 68 -2.43 91.76 -29.58
C ARG A 68 -3.45 92.77 -30.08
N MET A 69 -4.73 92.43 -30.16
CA MET A 69 -5.81 93.34 -30.56
C MET A 69 -5.91 94.59 -29.66
N SER A 70 -5.61 94.45 -28.38
CA SER A 70 -5.65 95.57 -27.42
C SER A 70 -4.43 96.49 -27.52
N LEU A 71 -3.27 95.95 -27.91
CA LEU A 71 -1.99 96.66 -27.90
C LEU A 71 -1.53 97.16 -29.29
N ASP A 72 -2.12 96.67 -30.38
CA ASP A 72 -1.74 97.01 -31.77
C ASP A 72 -1.83 98.52 -32.06
N ASN A 73 -2.86 99.18 -31.51
CA ASN A 73 -3.17 100.59 -31.78
C ASN A 73 -2.43 101.59 -30.86
N VAL A 74 -1.45 101.16 -30.05
CA VAL A 74 -0.83 102.01 -29.01
C VAL A 74 0.33 102.88 -29.52
N GLY A 75 0.84 102.66 -30.74
CA GLY A 75 1.85 103.52 -31.38
C GLY A 75 3.23 103.53 -30.70
N LYS A 76 4.22 104.13 -31.38
CA LYS A 76 5.64 104.11 -30.93
C LYS A 76 5.84 104.91 -29.64
N GLY A 77 6.41 104.25 -28.62
CA GLY A 77 6.99 104.89 -27.44
C GLY A 77 6.49 104.40 -26.06
N TRP A 78 5.33 103.74 -25.98
CA TRP A 78 4.75 103.35 -24.68
C TRP A 78 4.57 101.83 -24.52
N PHE A 79 3.98 101.14 -25.49
CA PHE A 79 3.74 99.67 -25.47
C PHE A 79 3.94 99.03 -26.86
N ASN A 80 5.13 99.17 -27.45
CA ASN A 80 5.41 98.68 -28.80
C ASN A 80 5.70 97.16 -28.84
N ILE A 81 4.72 96.37 -29.30
CA ILE A 81 4.86 94.90 -29.48
C ILE A 81 5.81 94.49 -30.63
N TYR A 82 6.21 95.45 -31.49
CA TYR A 82 7.13 95.23 -32.61
C TYR A 82 8.58 95.64 -32.28
N GLU A 83 8.92 95.78 -31.00
CA GLU A 83 10.27 96.13 -30.55
C GLU A 83 11.29 95.04 -30.94
N LYS A 84 12.48 95.46 -31.39
CA LYS A 84 13.54 94.56 -31.89
C LYS A 84 14.76 94.54 -30.98
N ASN A 85 14.92 95.54 -30.12
CA ASN A 85 16.11 95.68 -29.28
C ASN A 85 15.82 95.30 -27.82
N TRP A 86 16.50 94.26 -27.33
CA TRP A 86 16.41 93.76 -25.96
C TRP A 86 16.65 94.83 -24.88
N LYS A 87 17.66 95.69 -25.07
CA LYS A 87 18.00 96.75 -24.09
C LYS A 87 16.89 97.80 -23.96
N ILE A 88 16.15 98.03 -25.02
CA ILE A 88 15.01 98.98 -25.03
C ILE A 88 13.78 98.32 -24.40
N TYR A 89 13.56 97.03 -24.69
CA TYR A 89 12.48 96.25 -24.11
C TYR A 89 12.58 96.18 -22.58
N GLU A 90 13.73 95.83 -22.00
CA GLU A 90 13.90 95.68 -20.55
C GLU A 90 13.55 96.94 -19.73
N VAL A 91 13.84 98.12 -20.26
CA VAL A 91 13.56 99.41 -19.59
C VAL A 91 12.16 99.95 -19.93
N SER A 92 11.45 99.30 -20.86
CA SER A 92 10.14 99.74 -21.36
C SER A 92 9.00 99.53 -20.36
N LYS A 93 7.92 100.29 -20.54
CA LYS A 93 6.65 100.05 -19.82
C LYS A 93 5.96 98.76 -20.26
N LEU A 94 6.26 98.26 -21.48
CA LEU A 94 5.76 96.98 -21.99
C LEU A 94 6.34 95.81 -21.20
N PHE A 95 7.64 95.80 -20.90
CA PHE A 95 8.24 94.77 -20.06
C PHE A 95 7.60 94.71 -18.66
N ARG A 96 7.31 95.87 -18.06
CA ARG A 96 6.56 95.92 -16.79
C ARG A 96 5.13 95.39 -16.92
N LEU A 97 4.47 95.62 -18.05
CA LEU A 97 3.13 95.07 -18.33
C LEU A 97 3.18 93.55 -18.55
N MET A 98 4.19 93.03 -19.25
CA MET A 98 4.40 91.59 -19.47
C MET A 98 4.70 90.87 -18.15
N ILE A 99 5.45 91.49 -17.25
CA ILE A 99 5.65 90.99 -15.87
C ILE A 99 4.30 90.89 -15.13
N VAL A 100 3.45 91.91 -15.23
CA VAL A 100 2.12 91.89 -14.60
C VAL A 100 1.23 90.81 -15.21
N ILE A 101 1.22 90.69 -16.55
CA ILE A 101 0.50 89.62 -17.27
C ILE A 101 0.95 88.25 -16.79
N LYS A 102 2.27 88.03 -16.72
CA LYS A 102 2.89 86.81 -16.23
C LYS A 102 2.46 86.48 -14.81
N PHE A 103 2.49 87.44 -13.88
CA PHE A 103 2.06 87.20 -12.51
C PHE A 103 0.57 86.88 -12.38
N HIS A 104 -0.29 87.52 -13.17
CA HIS A 104 -1.72 87.18 -13.20
C HIS A 104 -1.97 85.77 -13.74
N MET A 105 -1.29 85.37 -14.81
CA MET A 105 -1.37 84.00 -15.35
C MET A 105 -0.84 82.97 -14.34
N GLN A 106 0.29 83.25 -13.68
CA GLN A 106 0.83 82.40 -12.62
C GLN A 106 -0.13 82.29 -11.43
N SER A 107 -0.78 83.39 -11.03
CA SER A 107 -1.77 83.40 -9.95
C SER A 107 -3.03 82.59 -10.30
N ALA A 108 -3.51 82.69 -11.55
CA ALA A 108 -4.65 81.91 -12.02
C ALA A 108 -4.34 80.40 -12.04
N ILE A 109 -3.19 80.01 -12.60
CA ILE A 109 -2.76 78.61 -12.62
C ILE A 109 -2.49 78.09 -11.21
N ARG A 110 -1.86 78.88 -10.34
CA ARG A 110 -1.64 78.51 -8.92
C ARG A 110 -2.98 78.18 -8.24
N THR A 111 -3.96 79.05 -8.40
CA THR A 111 -5.29 78.87 -7.79
C THR A 111 -6.01 77.64 -8.37
N LEU A 112 -5.95 77.43 -9.69
CA LEU A 112 -6.49 76.24 -10.35
C LEU A 112 -5.85 74.95 -9.79
N VAL A 113 -4.51 74.91 -9.68
CA VAL A 113 -3.79 73.73 -9.18
C VAL A 113 -4.17 73.44 -7.73
N LEU A 114 -4.19 74.46 -6.87
CA LEU A 114 -4.54 74.31 -5.45
C LEU A 114 -5.99 73.85 -5.28
N ASN A 115 -6.95 74.50 -5.95
CA ASN A 115 -8.37 74.11 -5.90
C ASN A 115 -8.59 72.69 -6.44
N SER A 116 -7.87 72.30 -7.49
CA SER A 116 -7.96 70.95 -8.05
C SER A 116 -7.41 69.90 -7.10
N ILE A 117 -6.26 70.15 -6.46
CA ILE A 117 -5.66 69.23 -5.49
C ILE A 117 -6.55 69.14 -4.25
N ASP A 118 -7.07 70.25 -3.75
CA ASP A 118 -7.99 70.28 -2.62
C ASP A 118 -9.28 69.48 -2.90
N ALA A 119 -9.90 69.68 -4.06
CA ALA A 119 -11.07 68.90 -4.49
C ALA A 119 -10.75 67.40 -4.64
N PHE A 120 -9.54 67.05 -5.08
CA PHE A 120 -9.07 65.66 -5.17
C PHE A 120 -8.84 65.02 -3.79
N VAL A 121 -8.30 65.76 -2.83
CA VAL A 121 -8.15 65.30 -1.44
C VAL A 121 -9.52 65.13 -0.79
N HIS A 122 -10.43 66.09 -0.96
CA HIS A 122 -11.79 66.03 -0.42
C HIS A 122 -12.62 64.86 -0.98
N LEU A 123 -12.42 64.48 -2.24
CA LEU A 123 -13.02 63.28 -2.83
C LEU A 123 -12.66 62.01 -2.05
N LEU A 124 -11.41 61.90 -1.59
CA LEU A 124 -10.91 60.75 -0.84
C LEU A 124 -11.15 60.87 0.67
N GLU A 125 -11.21 62.10 1.18
CA GLU A 125 -11.50 62.38 2.59
C GLU A 125 -12.92 61.97 2.96
N SER A 126 -13.90 62.34 2.13
CA SER A 126 -15.33 62.08 2.38
C SER A 126 -15.64 60.61 2.71
N PRO A 127 -15.20 59.60 1.93
CA PRO A 127 -15.36 58.19 2.28
C PRO A 127 -14.40 57.67 3.34
N SER A 128 -13.31 58.38 3.65
CA SER A 128 -12.30 57.94 4.63
C SER A 128 -12.56 58.43 6.06
N LYS A 129 -13.56 59.29 6.29
CA LYS A 129 -13.89 59.81 7.64
C LYS A 129 -14.16 58.70 8.68
N CYS A 130 -14.72 57.57 8.25
CA CYS A 130 -15.00 56.45 9.15
C CYS A 130 -13.74 55.71 9.62
N VAL A 131 -12.61 55.78 8.90
CA VAL A 131 -11.38 55.03 9.19
C VAL A 131 -10.29 55.87 9.88
N LEU A 132 -10.46 57.19 9.96
CA LEU A 132 -9.45 58.12 10.49
C LEU A 132 -9.02 57.85 11.95
N ASN A 133 -9.91 57.32 12.78
CA ASN A 133 -9.64 57.05 14.21
C ASN A 133 -9.08 55.63 14.45
N CYS A 134 -8.72 54.90 13.40
CA CYS A 134 -8.21 53.54 13.52
C CYS A 134 -6.76 53.52 14.03
N LYS A 135 -6.48 52.73 15.07
CA LYS A 135 -5.12 52.55 15.61
C LYS A 135 -4.32 51.58 14.74
N GLU A 136 -2.99 51.75 14.68
CA GLU A 136 -2.11 50.89 13.87
C GLU A 136 -2.18 49.39 14.24
N ASP A 137 -2.42 49.08 15.52
CA ASP A 137 -2.55 47.70 16.03
C ASP A 137 -3.95 47.09 15.86
N PHE A 138 -4.81 47.69 15.03
CA PHE A 138 -6.20 47.25 14.89
C PHE A 138 -6.28 45.82 14.33
N LYS A 139 -7.04 44.97 15.03
CA LYS A 139 -7.45 43.64 14.59
C LYS A 139 -8.96 43.67 14.34
N TRP A 140 -9.39 43.03 13.26
CA TRP A 140 -10.79 43.08 12.84
C TRP A 140 -11.71 42.33 13.82
N GLY A 141 -11.30 41.13 14.26
CA GLY A 141 -12.07 40.26 15.13
C GLY A 141 -12.93 39.25 14.36
N ASP A 142 -13.75 38.48 15.09
CA ASP A 142 -14.46 37.32 14.53
C ASP A 142 -15.63 37.65 13.59
N ASP A 143 -16.19 38.87 13.72
CA ASP A 143 -17.32 39.33 12.92
C ASP A 143 -16.86 39.96 11.59
N ILE A 144 -16.84 39.12 10.55
CA ILE A 144 -16.43 39.49 9.18
C ILE A 144 -17.64 40.05 8.40
N LEU A 145 -18.87 39.88 8.89
CA LEU A 145 -20.09 40.19 8.15
C LEU A 145 -20.39 41.68 8.14
N ASP A 146 -20.33 42.32 9.30
CA ASP A 146 -20.67 43.74 9.43
C ASP A 146 -19.41 44.60 9.58
N SER A 147 -19.18 45.47 8.59
CA SER A 147 -18.11 46.45 8.68
C SER A 147 -18.46 47.60 9.63
N LYS A 148 -17.59 47.78 10.62
CA LYS A 148 -17.57 48.93 11.52
C LYS A 148 -17.14 50.24 10.84
N PHE A 149 -16.68 50.16 9.58
CA PHE A 149 -16.10 51.26 8.80
C PHE A 149 -16.91 51.59 7.55
N LYS A 150 -18.23 51.37 7.58
CA LYS A 150 -19.13 51.74 6.48
C LYS A 150 -19.29 53.25 6.41
N SER A 151 -18.94 53.84 5.26
CA SER A 151 -19.13 55.27 4.99
C SER A 151 -20.59 55.58 4.63
N SER A 152 -21.04 56.80 4.92
CA SER A 152 -22.31 57.35 4.43
C SER A 152 -22.26 57.76 2.95
N VAL A 153 -21.06 57.84 2.37
CA VAL A 153 -20.79 58.20 0.98
C VAL A 153 -20.29 56.97 0.21
N ALA A 154 -20.60 56.88 -1.08
CA ALA A 154 -20.20 55.76 -1.92
C ALA A 154 -18.67 55.57 -1.96
N SER A 155 -18.23 54.32 -1.79
CA SER A 155 -16.83 53.92 -1.95
C SER A 155 -16.39 54.01 -3.41
N ILE A 156 -15.13 54.36 -3.63
CA ILE A 156 -14.59 54.68 -4.97
C ILE A 156 -13.91 53.46 -5.58
N PHE A 157 -13.16 52.70 -4.79
CA PHE A 157 -12.26 51.66 -5.28
C PHE A 157 -12.83 50.26 -5.11
N ILE A 158 -12.72 49.43 -6.14
CA ILE A 158 -13.08 48.00 -6.09
C ILE A 158 -11.86 47.11 -5.86
N LEU A 159 -11.95 46.22 -4.87
CA LEU A 159 -10.97 45.19 -4.56
C LEU A 159 -11.63 43.81 -4.51
N ASN A 160 -10.91 42.81 -4.99
CA ASN A 160 -11.32 41.41 -4.90
C ASN A 160 -10.36 40.69 -3.95
N LEU A 161 -10.90 40.02 -2.94
CA LEU A 161 -10.13 39.22 -2.00
C LEU A 161 -9.96 37.80 -2.53
N ARG A 162 -8.73 37.30 -2.53
CA ARG A 162 -8.35 35.94 -2.94
C ARG A 162 -7.48 35.28 -1.89
N LEU A 163 -7.43 33.95 -1.91
CA LEU A 163 -6.48 33.16 -1.13
C LEU A 163 -5.42 32.59 -2.07
N ASP A 164 -4.18 32.58 -1.60
CA ASP A 164 -3.08 31.79 -2.16
C ASP A 164 -2.74 30.65 -1.18
N GLU A 165 -1.78 29.79 -1.54
CA GLU A 165 -1.31 28.69 -0.69
C GLU A 165 -0.84 29.17 0.71
N ASN A 166 -0.35 30.40 0.80
CA ASN A 166 0.29 30.93 2.02
C ASN A 166 -0.52 32.03 2.75
N ARG A 167 -1.34 32.82 2.05
CA ARG A 167 -2.05 33.97 2.65
C ARG A 167 -3.23 34.48 1.82
N ALA A 168 -4.15 35.17 2.47
CA ALA A 168 -5.12 36.04 1.84
C ALA A 168 -4.46 37.30 1.27
N TYR A 169 -4.90 37.71 0.09
CA TYR A 169 -4.41 38.91 -0.60
C TYR A 169 -5.52 39.56 -1.44
N TYR A 170 -5.33 40.84 -1.75
CA TYR A 170 -6.17 41.56 -2.69
C TYR A 170 -5.57 41.54 -4.09
N ASN A 171 -6.42 41.52 -5.12
CA ASN A 171 -5.97 41.58 -6.51
C ASN A 171 -5.07 42.79 -6.81
N THR A 172 -5.30 43.92 -6.13
CA THR A 172 -4.42 45.10 -6.17
C THR A 172 -3.80 45.27 -4.79
N ASN A 173 -2.48 45.43 -4.73
CA ASN A 173 -1.77 45.61 -3.47
C ASN A 173 -2.17 46.96 -2.82
N PRO A 174 -2.69 46.98 -1.57
CA PRO A 174 -3.02 48.21 -0.84
C PRO A 174 -1.90 49.26 -0.83
N ASP A 175 -0.64 48.84 -0.77
CA ASP A 175 0.52 49.76 -0.71
C ASP A 175 0.72 50.54 -2.03
N GLN A 176 0.13 50.08 -3.14
CA GLN A 176 0.21 50.78 -4.42
C GLN A 176 -0.66 52.04 -4.43
N PHE A 177 -1.73 52.10 -3.63
CA PHE A 177 -2.62 53.26 -3.57
C PHE A 177 -1.87 54.52 -3.12
N GLU A 178 -1.00 54.40 -2.12
CA GLU A 178 -0.16 55.51 -1.66
C GLU A 178 0.70 56.07 -2.80
N LYS A 179 1.40 55.18 -3.51
CA LYS A 179 2.33 55.56 -4.59
C LYS A 179 1.61 56.19 -5.79
N VAL A 180 0.50 55.60 -6.22
CA VAL A 180 -0.25 56.05 -7.41
C VAL A 180 -0.93 57.39 -7.14
N LEU A 181 -1.58 57.56 -5.98
CA LEU A 181 -2.31 58.79 -5.67
C LEU A 181 -1.35 59.98 -5.46
N VAL A 182 -0.21 59.77 -4.79
CA VAL A 182 0.84 60.80 -4.68
C VAL A 182 1.42 61.15 -6.05
N LYS A 183 1.72 60.14 -6.88
CA LYS A 183 2.25 60.38 -8.23
C LYS A 183 1.29 61.20 -9.09
N LEU A 184 -0.02 60.99 -8.99
CA LEU A 184 -1.03 61.79 -9.69
C LEU A 184 -0.99 63.25 -9.24
N LEU A 185 -0.94 63.50 -7.93
CA LEU A 185 -0.82 64.84 -7.35
C LEU A 185 0.46 65.55 -7.83
N GLU A 186 1.61 64.87 -7.73
CA GLU A 186 2.90 65.43 -8.16
C GLU A 186 2.95 65.68 -9.68
N SER A 187 2.32 64.81 -10.48
CA SER A 187 2.26 64.96 -11.93
C SER A 187 1.52 66.23 -12.34
N VAL A 188 0.43 66.58 -11.65
CA VAL A 188 -0.32 67.83 -11.92
C VAL A 188 0.56 69.05 -11.68
N VAL A 189 1.29 69.09 -10.56
CA VAL A 189 2.21 70.19 -10.24
C VAL A 189 3.33 70.28 -11.28
N ILE A 190 3.95 69.15 -11.66
CA ILE A 190 5.03 69.12 -12.66
C ILE A 190 4.53 69.58 -14.03
N LEU A 191 3.35 69.13 -14.48
CA LEU A 191 2.78 69.49 -15.76
C LEU A 191 2.34 70.96 -15.80
N SER A 192 1.84 71.52 -14.69
CA SER A 192 1.48 72.95 -14.61
C SER A 192 2.69 73.89 -14.78
N ASN A 193 3.89 73.44 -14.38
CA ASN A 193 5.14 74.17 -14.59
C ASN A 193 5.69 74.07 -16.02
N LYS A 194 5.04 73.32 -16.92
CA LYS A 194 5.42 73.20 -18.35
C LYS A 194 4.55 74.05 -19.27
N ILE A 195 3.79 75.00 -18.74
CA ILE A 195 2.98 75.92 -19.54
C ILE A 195 3.90 77.06 -20.03
N PRO A 196 4.04 77.30 -21.34
CA PRO A 196 4.92 78.36 -21.87
C PRO A 196 4.54 79.78 -21.39
N GLN A 197 5.53 80.66 -21.29
CA GLN A 197 5.30 82.10 -21.09
C GLN A 197 4.76 82.74 -22.37
N ILE A 198 3.89 83.73 -22.22
CA ILE A 198 3.21 84.39 -23.34
C ILE A 198 4.13 85.31 -24.16
N ASP A 199 5.31 85.64 -23.63
CA ASP A 199 6.29 86.53 -24.23
C ASP A 199 6.68 86.13 -25.66
N SER A 200 6.96 84.84 -25.90
CA SER A 200 7.35 84.33 -27.23
C SER A 200 6.21 84.39 -28.25
N PHE A 201 4.96 84.30 -27.81
CA PHE A 201 3.77 84.32 -28.67
C PHE A 201 3.39 85.76 -29.06
N LEU A 202 3.52 86.71 -28.12
CA LEU A 202 3.16 88.11 -28.35
C LEU A 202 4.27 88.89 -29.06
N LEU A 203 5.54 88.70 -28.67
CA LEU A 203 6.70 89.48 -29.10
C LEU A 203 7.53 88.74 -30.17
N THR A 204 6.92 88.49 -31.32
CA THR A 204 7.50 87.66 -32.41
C THR A 204 8.76 88.24 -33.09
N LYS A 205 9.20 89.44 -32.69
CA LYS A 205 10.41 90.11 -33.22
C LYS A 205 11.61 90.04 -32.27
N LEU A 206 11.45 89.44 -31.09
CA LEU A 206 12.51 89.15 -30.12
C LEU A 206 12.76 87.64 -30.04
N THR A 207 13.99 87.24 -29.77
CA THR A 207 14.40 85.83 -29.64
C THR A 207 14.40 85.39 -28.18
N PHE A 208 13.52 84.47 -27.81
CA PHE A 208 13.42 83.90 -26.46
C PHE A 208 14.06 82.52 -26.39
N ALA A 209 14.45 82.05 -25.19
CA ALA A 209 14.91 80.68 -25.01
C ALA A 209 13.75 79.68 -25.15
N GLU A 210 14.03 78.48 -25.66
CA GLU A 210 13.01 77.46 -25.98
C GLU A 210 12.28 76.92 -24.73
N GLU A 211 12.87 77.03 -23.53
CA GLU A 211 12.34 76.49 -22.26
C GLU A 211 11.76 77.57 -21.33
N LEU A 212 11.15 78.63 -21.86
CA LEU A 212 10.59 79.71 -21.06
C LEU A 212 9.17 79.36 -20.56
N PHE A 213 9.07 78.68 -19.41
CA PHE A 213 7.79 78.27 -18.81
C PHE A 213 7.34 79.16 -17.64
N LEU A 214 6.03 79.17 -17.39
CA LEU A 214 5.43 79.73 -16.18
C LEU A 214 5.79 78.82 -14.99
N SER A 215 6.20 79.43 -13.88
CA SER A 215 6.43 78.73 -12.60
C SER A 215 5.36 79.17 -11.60
N PRO A 216 4.14 78.58 -11.66
CA PRO A 216 3.04 78.96 -10.77
C PRO A 216 3.20 78.41 -9.35
N ILE A 217 3.65 77.16 -9.20
CA ILE A 217 3.76 76.48 -7.90
C ILE A 217 4.78 75.34 -7.94
N GLY A 218 5.58 75.22 -6.89
CA GLY A 218 6.58 74.15 -6.75
C GLY A 218 6.08 72.97 -5.92
N LEU A 219 6.75 71.82 -6.03
CA LEU A 219 6.46 70.63 -5.20
C LEU A 219 6.76 70.83 -3.71
N LEU A 220 7.59 71.81 -3.37
CA LEU A 220 7.96 72.17 -1.99
C LEU A 220 7.12 73.34 -1.44
N ASP A 221 6.09 73.77 -2.16
CA ASP A 221 5.19 74.80 -1.67
C ASP A 221 4.45 74.31 -0.41
N PRO A 222 4.41 75.09 0.69
CA PRO A 222 3.80 74.66 1.95
C PRO A 222 2.37 74.14 1.81
N GLU A 223 1.57 74.73 0.92
CA GLU A 223 0.17 74.33 0.70
C GLU A 223 0.08 72.97 0.00
N VAL A 224 0.95 72.72 -0.98
CA VAL A 224 1.02 71.42 -1.69
C VAL A 224 1.54 70.33 -0.77
N VAL A 225 2.53 70.64 0.08
CA VAL A 225 3.06 69.70 1.07
C VAL A 225 1.98 69.33 2.08
N ALA A 226 1.24 70.32 2.61
CA ALA A 226 0.15 70.07 3.56
C ALA A 226 -0.96 69.18 2.95
N LEU A 227 -1.38 69.45 1.71
CA LEU A 227 -2.39 68.63 1.03
C LEU A 227 -1.88 67.21 0.73
N ARG A 228 -0.60 67.06 0.37
CA ARG A 228 0.02 65.74 0.16
C ARG A 228 0.13 64.95 1.46
N GLU A 229 0.53 65.58 2.56
CA GLU A 229 0.58 64.94 3.88
C GLU A 229 -0.80 64.52 4.38
N HIS A 230 -1.82 65.36 4.16
CA HIS A 230 -3.21 65.02 4.45
C HIS A 230 -3.66 63.80 3.63
N LEU A 231 -3.40 63.78 2.31
CA LEU A 231 -3.70 62.64 1.45
C LEU A 231 -3.04 61.34 1.94
N LEU A 232 -1.76 61.40 2.32
CA LEU A 232 -1.02 60.27 2.87
C LEU A 232 -1.64 59.75 4.17
N MET A 233 -2.02 60.66 5.08
CA MET A 233 -2.69 60.31 6.33
C MET A 233 -4.00 59.56 6.08
N LEU A 234 -4.84 60.04 5.14
CA LEU A 234 -6.12 59.41 4.79
C LEU A 234 -5.93 57.98 4.25
N ILE A 235 -5.01 57.81 3.31
CA ILE A 235 -4.76 56.50 2.67
C ILE A 235 -4.18 55.52 3.68
N ARG A 236 -3.19 55.92 4.47
CA ARG A 236 -2.57 55.05 5.49
C ARG A 236 -3.59 54.62 6.54
N ALA A 237 -4.45 55.55 7.01
CA ALA A 237 -5.54 55.22 7.92
C ALA A 237 -6.53 54.21 7.32
N ALA A 238 -6.82 54.30 6.00
CA ALA A 238 -7.71 53.37 5.31
C ALA A 238 -7.09 51.99 5.05
N ILE A 239 -5.77 51.89 4.87
CA ILE A 239 -5.06 50.63 4.61
C ILE A 239 -5.02 49.73 5.87
N ILE A 240 -4.94 50.29 7.06
CA ILE A 240 -4.88 49.53 8.33
C ILE A 240 -6.07 48.55 8.49
N PRO A 241 -7.34 49.00 8.48
CA PRO A 241 -8.48 48.09 8.60
C PRO A 241 -8.62 47.17 7.38
N LEU A 242 -8.20 47.60 6.19
CA LEU A 242 -8.19 46.79 4.97
C LEU A 242 -7.24 45.57 5.10
N ASN A 243 -6.05 45.77 5.65
CA ASN A 243 -5.08 44.70 5.92
C ASN A 243 -5.52 43.80 7.08
N ALA A 244 -6.12 44.37 8.13
CA ALA A 244 -6.69 43.60 9.24
C ALA A 244 -7.80 42.66 8.76
N TYR A 245 -8.72 43.16 7.92
CA TYR A 245 -9.79 42.36 7.32
C TYR A 245 -9.25 41.21 6.47
N CYS A 246 -8.22 41.46 5.66
CA CYS A 246 -7.61 40.44 4.81
C CYS A 246 -7.01 39.29 5.64
N LYS A 247 -6.33 39.61 6.74
CA LYS A 247 -5.68 38.61 7.62
C LYS A 247 -6.67 37.62 8.23
N GLU A 248 -7.90 38.02 8.53
CA GLU A 248 -8.91 37.12 9.11
C GLU A 248 -9.30 35.96 8.16
N TYR A 249 -9.11 36.12 6.85
CA TYR A 249 -9.38 35.05 5.89
C TYR A 249 -8.31 33.96 5.88
N ASN A 250 -7.15 34.17 6.52
CA ASN A 250 -6.12 33.13 6.67
C ASN A 250 -6.63 31.91 7.44
N LYS A 251 -7.68 32.04 8.26
CA LYS A 251 -8.31 30.90 8.94
C LYS A 251 -8.91 29.86 8.00
N PHE A 252 -9.18 30.24 6.75
CA PHE A 252 -9.69 29.34 5.71
C PHE A 252 -8.58 28.66 4.88
N LEU A 253 -7.29 28.97 5.12
CA LEU A 253 -6.15 28.35 4.42
C LEU A 253 -6.11 26.82 4.55
N PRO A 254 -6.36 26.21 5.73
CA PRO A 254 -6.35 24.75 5.82
C PRO A 254 -7.38 24.11 4.88
N LEU A 255 -8.59 24.68 4.80
CA LEU A 255 -9.62 24.22 3.88
C LEU A 255 -9.23 24.50 2.41
N TYR A 256 -8.60 25.63 2.12
CA TYR A 256 -8.15 25.99 0.78
C TYR A 256 -7.08 25.04 0.25
N ASN A 257 -6.12 24.62 1.09
CA ASN A 257 -5.01 23.73 0.70
C ASN A 257 -5.35 22.23 0.79
N MET A 258 -6.41 21.86 1.52
CA MET A 258 -6.78 20.45 1.69
C MET A 258 -7.15 19.78 0.36
N ASN A 259 -6.55 18.62 0.06
CA ASN A 259 -6.99 17.82 -1.07
C ASN A 259 -8.28 17.05 -0.69
N VAL A 260 -9.29 17.11 -1.56
CA VAL A 260 -10.57 16.44 -1.34
C VAL A 260 -10.42 14.93 -1.48
N ASP A 261 -9.64 14.46 -2.46
CA ASP A 261 -9.48 13.02 -2.73
C ASP A 261 -8.73 12.32 -1.60
N ASP A 262 -7.59 12.87 -1.17
CA ASP A 262 -6.80 12.33 -0.06
C ASP A 262 -7.60 12.25 1.25
N TYR A 263 -8.57 13.16 1.46
CA TYR A 263 -9.45 13.12 2.62
C TYR A 263 -10.44 11.96 2.55
N VAL A 264 -11.11 11.80 1.41
CA VAL A 264 -12.07 10.71 1.21
C VAL A 264 -11.37 9.36 1.28
N GLU A 265 -10.16 9.23 0.73
CA GLU A 265 -9.37 7.99 0.83
C GLU A 265 -9.01 7.63 2.27
N LYS A 266 -8.52 8.59 3.07
CA LYS A 266 -8.23 8.36 4.50
C LYS A 266 -9.48 7.97 5.27
N PHE A 267 -10.59 8.66 5.03
CA PHE A 267 -11.86 8.37 5.69
C PHE A 267 -12.39 6.96 5.34
N ASN A 268 -12.19 6.52 4.10
CA ASN A 268 -12.57 5.18 3.66
C ASN A 268 -11.71 4.08 4.31
N GLN A 269 -10.43 4.33 4.58
CA GLN A 269 -9.52 3.36 5.22
C GLN A 269 -9.87 3.09 6.69
N GLU A 270 -10.48 4.05 7.38
CA GLU A 270 -10.79 3.99 8.80
C GLU A 270 -12.04 3.13 9.12
N ASN A 271 -12.70 2.53 8.13
CA ASN A 271 -13.81 1.58 8.30
C ASN A 271 -14.94 2.05 9.23
N HIS A 272 -15.37 3.30 9.07
CA HIS A 272 -16.46 3.90 9.81
C HIS A 272 -17.80 3.15 9.69
N THR A 273 -18.58 3.20 10.76
CA THR A 273 -19.95 2.70 10.83
C THR A 273 -20.91 3.59 10.04
N ALA A 274 -22.08 3.04 9.67
CA ALA A 274 -23.12 3.76 8.94
C ALA A 274 -23.53 5.08 9.66
N SER A 275 -23.63 5.08 10.99
CA SER A 275 -23.95 6.28 11.77
C SER A 275 -22.85 7.33 11.69
N GLU A 276 -21.58 6.93 11.80
CA GLU A 276 -20.44 7.86 11.72
C GLU A 276 -20.33 8.49 10.33
N VAL A 277 -20.59 7.73 9.25
CA VAL A 277 -20.66 8.26 7.89
C VAL A 277 -21.77 9.30 7.76
N LYS A 278 -22.95 9.01 8.33
CA LYS A 278 -24.07 9.96 8.35
C LYS A 278 -23.72 11.25 9.11
N ASP A 279 -23.13 11.13 10.29
CA ASP A 279 -22.76 12.26 11.12
C ASP A 279 -21.68 13.13 10.46
N GLU A 280 -20.72 12.50 9.79
CA GLU A 280 -19.67 13.19 9.04
C GLU A 280 -20.25 13.95 7.82
N ILE A 281 -21.12 13.33 7.03
CA ILE A 281 -21.78 14.01 5.89
C ILE A 281 -22.63 15.18 6.40
N ALA A 282 -23.39 14.99 7.47
CA ALA A 282 -24.18 16.05 8.10
C ALA A 282 -23.29 17.18 8.63
N LEU A 283 -22.14 16.86 9.21
CA LEU A 283 -21.15 17.83 9.66
C LEU A 283 -20.62 18.65 8.47
N GLN A 284 -20.23 18.02 7.37
CA GLN A 284 -19.73 18.72 6.18
C GLN A 284 -20.78 19.65 5.58
N LEU A 285 -22.04 19.23 5.50
CA LEU A 285 -23.16 20.06 5.04
C LEU A 285 -23.45 21.22 6.01
N ARG A 286 -23.38 20.99 7.33
CA ARG A 286 -23.51 22.05 8.32
C ARG A 286 -22.38 23.07 8.21
N LEU A 287 -21.13 22.61 8.02
CA LEU A 287 -19.98 23.48 7.80
C LEU A 287 -20.12 24.28 6.51
N LYS A 288 -20.68 23.70 5.45
CA LYS A 288 -21.04 24.41 4.20
C LYS A 288 -22.03 25.55 4.47
N THR A 289 -23.12 25.29 5.19
CA THR A 289 -24.10 26.32 5.56
C THR A 289 -23.49 27.40 6.45
N ASN A 290 -22.63 27.02 7.39
CA ASN A 290 -21.89 27.98 8.22
C ASN A 290 -21.00 28.89 7.36
N LEU A 291 -20.25 28.34 6.39
CA LEU A 291 -19.44 29.17 5.47
C LEU A 291 -20.31 30.13 4.64
N GLN A 292 -21.49 29.70 4.21
CA GLN A 292 -22.44 30.55 3.51
C GLN A 292 -22.96 31.69 4.37
N ALA A 293 -23.14 31.46 5.67
CA ALA A 293 -23.61 32.45 6.64
C ALA A 293 -22.50 33.41 7.11
N THR A 294 -21.27 32.92 7.30
CA THR A 294 -20.16 33.69 7.91
C THR A 294 -19.41 34.57 6.90
N ILE A 295 -19.39 34.21 5.62
CA ILE A 295 -18.66 35.00 4.60
C ILE A 295 -19.65 35.92 3.86
N PRO A 296 -19.50 37.27 3.95
CA PRO A 296 -20.34 38.19 3.19
C PRO A 296 -20.07 38.08 1.69
N ILE A 297 -20.93 38.62 0.82
CA ILE A 297 -20.65 38.68 -0.63
C ILE A 297 -19.80 39.92 -0.93
N ILE A 298 -20.17 41.03 -0.28
CA ILE A 298 -19.56 42.35 -0.42
C ILE A 298 -19.38 42.94 0.97
N ASN A 299 -18.25 43.60 1.20
CA ASN A 299 -18.03 44.42 2.40
C ASN A 299 -17.48 45.82 2.05
N PHE A 300 -17.71 46.80 2.92
CA PHE A 300 -17.33 48.21 2.69
C PHE A 300 -16.34 48.68 3.75
N ILE A 301 -15.16 49.16 3.35
CA ILE A 301 -14.15 49.72 4.25
C ILE A 301 -13.74 51.09 3.72
N GLY A 302 -14.35 52.15 4.25
CA GLY A 302 -14.10 53.53 3.83
C GLY A 302 -14.19 53.71 2.30
N PRO A 303 -13.10 54.07 1.61
CA PRO A 303 -13.10 54.27 0.16
C PRO A 303 -13.11 52.96 -0.65
N PHE A 304 -13.03 51.78 -0.03
CA PHE A 304 -12.93 50.48 -0.70
C PHE A 304 -14.21 49.64 -0.59
N ILE A 305 -14.62 49.06 -1.72
CA ILE A 305 -15.59 47.95 -1.79
C ILE A 305 -14.82 46.64 -2.00
N ILE A 306 -15.11 45.62 -1.19
CA ILE A 306 -14.40 44.34 -1.21
C ILE A 306 -15.37 43.25 -1.65
N HIS A 307 -15.05 42.57 -2.75
CA HIS A 307 -15.79 41.40 -3.20
C HIS A 307 -15.11 40.13 -2.73
N THR A 308 -15.89 39.24 -2.12
CA THR A 308 -15.44 37.92 -1.63
C THR A 308 -16.26 36.77 -2.22
N ASP A 309 -17.18 37.07 -3.14
CA ASP A 309 -18.09 36.09 -3.77
C ASP A 309 -17.35 34.89 -4.39
N VAL A 310 -16.32 35.15 -5.20
CA VAL A 310 -15.53 34.08 -5.85
C VAL A 310 -14.91 33.14 -4.82
N LEU A 311 -14.35 33.69 -3.74
CA LEU A 311 -13.74 32.90 -2.67
C LEU A 311 -14.81 32.12 -1.89
N LYS A 312 -15.95 32.76 -1.59
CA LYS A 312 -17.09 32.14 -0.92
C LYS A 312 -17.60 30.94 -1.72
N GLN A 313 -17.85 31.12 -3.01
CA GLN A 313 -18.32 30.05 -3.90
C GLN A 313 -17.31 28.90 -3.96
N PHE A 314 -16.01 29.20 -4.03
CA PHE A 314 -14.96 28.18 -4.04
C PHE A 314 -14.95 27.32 -2.77
N LEU A 315 -14.93 27.96 -1.58
CA LEU A 315 -14.91 27.24 -0.30
C LEU A 315 -16.19 26.43 -0.06
N VAL A 316 -17.34 26.97 -0.45
CA VAL A 316 -18.65 26.30 -0.37
C VAL A 316 -18.68 25.09 -1.30
N LYS A 317 -18.25 25.24 -2.55
CA LYS A 317 -18.17 24.14 -3.52
C LYS A 317 -17.25 23.03 -3.02
N LYS A 318 -16.13 23.39 -2.37
CA LYS A 318 -15.19 22.40 -1.83
C LYS A 318 -15.79 21.54 -0.73
N ARG A 319 -16.55 22.13 0.20
CA ARG A 319 -17.29 21.36 1.22
C ARG A 319 -18.39 20.49 0.61
N ASP A 320 -19.06 21.00 -0.41
CA ASP A 320 -20.07 20.26 -1.16
C ASP A 320 -19.47 19.04 -1.90
N GLU A 321 -18.29 19.21 -2.48
CA GLU A 321 -17.56 18.15 -3.16
C GLU A 321 -17.14 17.04 -2.19
N ILE A 322 -16.67 17.39 -0.98
CA ILE A 322 -16.36 16.40 0.08
C ILE A 322 -17.62 15.58 0.41
N ALA A 323 -18.74 16.24 0.71
CA ALA A 323 -19.99 15.54 1.04
C ALA A 323 -20.47 14.65 -0.11
N THR A 324 -20.38 15.13 -1.35
CA THR A 324 -20.76 14.39 -2.56
C THR A 324 -19.90 13.15 -2.76
N LYS A 325 -18.57 13.28 -2.66
CA LYS A 325 -17.65 12.14 -2.81
C LYS A 325 -17.81 11.11 -1.69
N LEU A 326 -18.09 11.53 -0.46
CA LEU A 326 -18.44 10.62 0.64
C LEU A 326 -19.72 9.83 0.34
N LEU A 327 -20.77 10.48 -0.19
CA LEU A 327 -22.01 9.82 -0.60
C LEU A 327 -21.79 8.81 -1.73
N ILE A 328 -20.99 9.16 -2.75
CA ILE A 328 -20.62 8.26 -3.86
C ILE A 328 -19.86 7.04 -3.32
N SER A 329 -18.83 7.27 -2.50
CA SER A 329 -18.04 6.21 -1.87
C SER A 329 -18.91 5.25 -1.06
N TYR A 330 -19.83 5.81 -0.26
CA TYR A 330 -20.75 5.03 0.54
C TYR A 330 -21.74 4.22 -0.31
N ALA A 331 -22.31 4.82 -1.36
CA ALA A 331 -23.19 4.12 -2.30
C ALA A 331 -22.49 2.93 -2.98
N ASN A 332 -21.23 3.10 -3.40
CA ASN A 332 -20.43 2.04 -3.99
C ASN A 332 -20.11 0.92 -2.99
N LYS A 333 -19.75 1.27 -1.74
CA LYS A 333 -19.54 0.30 -0.66
C LYS A 333 -20.80 -0.54 -0.43
N MET A 334 -21.96 0.11 -0.39
CA MET A 334 -23.24 -0.57 -0.19
C MET A 334 -23.60 -1.50 -1.37
N LYS A 335 -23.32 -1.08 -2.61
CA LYS A 335 -23.51 -1.93 -3.81
C LYS A 335 -22.69 -3.21 -3.71
N ILE A 336 -21.40 -3.11 -3.38
CA ILE A 336 -20.50 -4.27 -3.23
C ILE A 336 -21.00 -5.24 -2.15
N LEU A 337 -21.49 -4.73 -1.02
CA LEU A 337 -22.03 -5.56 0.06
C LEU A 337 -23.29 -6.33 -0.36
N ILE A 338 -24.20 -5.67 -1.11
CA ILE A 338 -25.39 -6.33 -1.66
C ILE A 338 -25.01 -7.37 -2.71
N ASP A 339 -24.11 -7.04 -3.64
CA ASP A 339 -23.67 -7.95 -4.70
C ASP A 339 -23.05 -9.23 -4.09
N THR A 340 -22.21 -9.07 -3.06
CA THR A 340 -21.61 -10.20 -2.35
C THR A 340 -22.67 -11.11 -1.71
N ALA A 341 -23.69 -10.53 -1.06
CA ALA A 341 -24.79 -11.31 -0.49
C ALA A 341 -25.64 -12.01 -1.58
N MET A 342 -25.81 -11.38 -2.74
CA MET A 342 -26.52 -11.98 -3.88
C MET A 342 -25.76 -13.14 -4.51
N ASP A 343 -24.44 -13.11 -4.53
CA ASP A 343 -23.64 -14.19 -5.11
C ASP A 343 -23.79 -15.51 -4.33
N GLU A 344 -23.96 -15.44 -3.02
CA GLU A 344 -24.32 -16.62 -2.22
C GLU A 344 -25.68 -17.20 -2.62
N TYR A 345 -26.69 -16.35 -2.83
CA TYR A 345 -28.00 -16.82 -3.31
C TYR A 345 -27.92 -17.44 -4.70
N LYS A 346 -27.12 -16.86 -5.61
CA LYS A 346 -26.91 -17.39 -6.96
C LYS A 346 -26.22 -18.75 -6.94
N GLU A 347 -25.24 -18.97 -6.07
CA GLU A 347 -24.58 -20.28 -5.93
C GLU A 347 -25.53 -21.36 -5.41
N ILE A 348 -26.36 -21.05 -4.42
CA ILE A 348 -27.42 -21.97 -3.94
C ILE A 348 -28.37 -22.31 -5.10
N TYR A 349 -28.81 -21.30 -5.85
CA TYR A 349 -29.70 -21.49 -7.00
C TYR A 349 -29.07 -22.37 -8.08
N ARG A 350 -27.77 -22.19 -8.36
CA ARG A 350 -27.03 -22.97 -9.35
C ARG A 350 -26.91 -24.44 -8.94
N LYS A 351 -26.64 -24.71 -7.66
CA LYS A 351 -26.59 -26.08 -7.11
C LYS A 351 -27.96 -26.76 -7.16
N LEU A 352 -29.03 -26.07 -6.77
CA LEU A 352 -30.41 -26.56 -6.88
C LEU A 352 -30.86 -26.88 -8.32
N SER A 353 -30.19 -26.28 -9.32
CA SER A 353 -30.53 -26.51 -10.73
C SER A 353 -29.84 -27.73 -11.34
N GLN A 354 -28.98 -28.43 -10.60
CA GLN A 354 -28.31 -29.65 -11.07
C GLN A 354 -29.25 -30.85 -10.94
N LYS A 355 -29.18 -31.78 -11.90
CA LYS A 355 -30.00 -33.00 -11.86
C LYS A 355 -29.34 -34.07 -10.98
N PRO A 356 -30.11 -34.83 -10.19
CA PRO A 356 -29.59 -35.98 -9.46
C PRO A 356 -29.08 -37.05 -10.44
N ILE A 357 -28.04 -37.79 -10.02
CA ILE A 357 -27.34 -38.79 -10.85
C ILE A 357 -27.50 -40.20 -10.27
N SER A 358 -27.76 -40.29 -8.96
CA SER A 358 -27.95 -41.55 -8.25
C SER A 358 -28.94 -41.39 -7.09
N ILE A 359 -29.31 -42.51 -6.49
CA ILE A 359 -30.17 -42.57 -5.29
C ILE A 359 -29.52 -41.78 -4.16
N GLU A 360 -28.24 -42.00 -3.90
CA GLU A 360 -27.49 -41.35 -2.83
C GLU A 360 -27.47 -39.83 -3.04
N HIS A 361 -27.26 -39.40 -4.29
CA HIS A 361 -27.27 -37.98 -4.63
C HIS A 361 -28.64 -37.32 -4.39
N ILE A 362 -29.77 -38.03 -4.57
CA ILE A 362 -31.11 -37.50 -4.23
C ILE A 362 -31.22 -37.20 -2.74
N PHE A 363 -30.79 -38.13 -1.89
CA PHE A 363 -30.87 -37.97 -0.44
C PHE A 363 -29.85 -36.94 0.07
N GLU A 364 -28.65 -36.89 -0.49
CA GLU A 364 -27.68 -35.83 -0.20
C GLU A 364 -28.22 -34.43 -0.56
N ILE A 365 -28.91 -34.29 -1.70
CA ILE A 365 -29.57 -33.04 -2.07
C ILE A 365 -30.67 -32.70 -1.07
N ARG A 366 -31.49 -33.68 -0.62
CA ARG A 366 -32.53 -33.44 0.39
C ARG A 366 -31.94 -32.99 1.74
N ASP A 367 -30.94 -33.69 2.25
CA ASP A 367 -30.25 -33.33 3.51
C ASP A 367 -29.63 -31.93 3.41
N TRP A 368 -28.99 -31.62 2.28
CA TRP A 368 -28.47 -30.28 2.04
C TRP A 368 -29.58 -29.24 1.96
N MET A 369 -30.72 -29.55 1.31
CA MET A 369 -31.88 -28.67 1.21
C MET A 369 -32.48 -28.31 2.56
N GLU A 370 -32.40 -29.18 3.58
CA GLU A 370 -32.82 -28.85 4.95
C GLU A 370 -31.96 -27.74 5.59
N THR A 371 -30.71 -27.59 5.16
CA THR A 371 -29.80 -26.54 5.65
C THR A 371 -29.98 -25.19 4.94
N ILE A 372 -30.58 -25.18 3.74
CA ILE A 372 -30.77 -23.96 2.93
C ILE A 372 -31.62 -22.91 3.66
N PRO A 373 -32.77 -23.22 4.29
CA PRO A 373 -33.60 -22.23 4.98
C PRO A 373 -32.85 -21.45 6.07
N VAL A 374 -31.95 -22.10 6.82
CA VAL A 374 -31.13 -21.45 7.85
C VAL A 374 -30.17 -20.45 7.19
N THR A 375 -29.51 -20.88 6.12
CA THR A 375 -28.52 -20.07 5.37
C THR A 375 -29.19 -18.88 4.67
N VAL A 376 -30.36 -19.09 4.06
CA VAL A 376 -31.16 -18.03 3.44
C VAL A 376 -31.64 -17.03 4.49
N ARG A 377 -32.03 -17.49 5.68
CA ARG A 377 -32.43 -16.58 6.77
C ARG A 377 -31.27 -15.72 7.25
N THR A 378 -30.08 -16.29 7.43
CA THR A 378 -28.90 -15.50 7.82
C THR A 378 -28.55 -14.44 6.78
N GLN A 379 -28.67 -14.77 5.48
CA GLN A 379 -28.44 -13.81 4.41
C GLN A 379 -29.56 -12.76 4.31
N ASP A 380 -30.83 -13.12 4.55
CA ASP A 380 -31.96 -12.18 4.57
C ASP A 380 -31.79 -11.17 5.72
N ASP A 381 -31.35 -11.61 6.90
CA ASP A 381 -31.05 -10.74 8.02
C ASP A 381 -29.90 -9.75 7.71
N LEU A 382 -28.87 -10.20 6.98
CA LEU A 382 -27.78 -9.34 6.50
C LEU A 382 -28.28 -8.31 5.47
N VAL A 383 -29.07 -8.74 4.48
CA VAL A 383 -29.67 -7.83 3.49
C VAL A 383 -30.56 -6.80 4.18
N ARG A 384 -31.38 -7.19 5.17
CA ARG A 384 -32.19 -6.25 5.96
C ARG A 384 -31.34 -5.21 6.69
N LYS A 385 -30.22 -5.62 7.27
CA LYS A 385 -29.26 -4.70 7.90
C LYS A 385 -28.71 -3.71 6.87
N TYR A 386 -28.27 -4.19 5.69
CA TYR A 386 -27.79 -3.31 4.63
C TYR A 386 -28.87 -2.36 4.11
N LEU A 387 -30.15 -2.78 4.08
CA LEU A 387 -31.25 -1.90 3.71
C LEU A 387 -31.45 -0.75 4.71
N LEU A 388 -31.20 -0.97 6.00
CA LEU A 388 -31.19 0.12 6.99
C LEU A 388 -30.04 1.09 6.72
N ASP A 389 -28.86 0.57 6.38
CA ASP A 389 -27.69 1.38 6.02
C ASP A 389 -27.94 2.21 4.73
N TYR A 390 -28.67 1.66 3.75
CA TYR A 390 -29.12 2.40 2.56
C TYR A 390 -30.03 3.59 2.88
N GLN A 391 -30.76 3.60 4.01
CA GLN A 391 -31.62 4.73 4.40
C GLN A 391 -30.82 6.01 4.65
N ILE A 392 -29.51 5.91 4.88
CA ILE A 392 -28.64 7.08 5.01
C ILE A 392 -28.58 7.84 3.68
N LEU A 393 -28.50 7.13 2.55
CA LEU A 393 -28.53 7.74 1.22
C LEU A 393 -29.89 8.42 0.96
N ASP A 394 -30.98 7.78 1.38
CA ASP A 394 -32.33 8.35 1.30
C ASP A 394 -32.47 9.60 2.19
N THR A 395 -31.83 9.63 3.37
CA THR A 395 -31.82 10.78 4.28
C THR A 395 -31.22 12.01 3.61
N PHE A 396 -30.20 11.83 2.78
CA PHE A 396 -29.55 12.91 2.01
C PHE A 396 -30.11 13.08 0.59
N TRP A 397 -31.17 12.35 0.24
CA TRP A 397 -31.85 12.41 -1.06
C TRP A 397 -30.89 12.10 -2.22
N TRP A 398 -29.95 11.19 -1.97
CA TRP A 398 -28.92 10.83 -2.95
C TRP A 398 -29.50 9.89 -4.03
N PRO A 399 -29.39 10.23 -5.32
CA PRO A 399 -29.88 9.36 -6.39
C PRO A 399 -28.95 8.15 -6.55
N LEU A 400 -29.52 6.95 -6.47
CA LEU A 400 -28.81 5.73 -6.79
C LEU A 400 -28.68 5.57 -8.31
N GLU A 401 -27.55 5.02 -8.75
CA GLU A 401 -27.41 4.54 -10.12
C GLU A 401 -28.37 3.38 -10.38
N GLN A 402 -28.81 3.24 -11.63
CA GLN A 402 -29.79 2.23 -12.04
C GLN A 402 -29.38 0.82 -11.63
N GLU A 403 -28.11 0.46 -11.81
CA GLU A 403 -27.58 -0.85 -11.43
C GLU A 403 -27.67 -1.09 -9.92
N ALA A 404 -27.30 -0.10 -9.11
CA ALA A 404 -27.35 -0.22 -7.65
C ALA A 404 -28.80 -0.30 -7.14
N PHE A 405 -29.71 0.40 -7.81
CA PHE A 405 -31.14 0.32 -7.53
C PHE A 405 -31.72 -1.06 -7.86
N GLU A 406 -31.40 -1.60 -9.03
CA GLU A 406 -31.83 -2.94 -9.46
C GLU A 406 -31.29 -4.02 -8.51
N ALA A 407 -30.00 -3.97 -8.18
CA ALA A 407 -29.36 -4.91 -7.24
C ALA A 407 -30.06 -4.91 -5.87
N LYS A 408 -30.40 -3.72 -5.33
CA LYS A 408 -31.13 -3.59 -4.06
C LYS A 408 -32.47 -4.32 -4.08
N TRP A 409 -33.24 -4.19 -5.15
CA TRP A 409 -34.55 -4.84 -5.25
C TRP A 409 -34.45 -6.33 -5.60
N GLU A 410 -33.44 -6.71 -6.38
CA GLU A 410 -33.16 -8.11 -6.67
C GLU A 410 -32.79 -8.87 -5.39
N ALA A 411 -31.94 -8.28 -4.53
CA ALA A 411 -31.56 -8.82 -3.22
C ALA A 411 -32.78 -9.14 -2.32
N ILE A 412 -33.79 -8.26 -2.31
CA ILE A 412 -35.04 -8.46 -1.56
C ILE A 412 -35.87 -9.61 -2.15
N GLY A 413 -35.79 -9.84 -3.46
CA GLY A 413 -36.54 -10.88 -4.16
C GLY A 413 -35.95 -12.29 -4.04
N TRP A 414 -34.65 -12.42 -3.77
CA TRP A 414 -33.93 -13.69 -3.76
C TRP A 414 -34.49 -14.75 -2.80
N PRO A 415 -34.84 -14.46 -1.54
CA PRO A 415 -35.40 -15.46 -0.62
C PRO A 415 -36.66 -16.12 -1.18
N ARG A 416 -37.58 -15.35 -1.76
CA ARG A 416 -38.80 -15.87 -2.39
C ARG A 416 -38.50 -16.68 -3.66
N ARG A 417 -37.50 -16.26 -4.44
CA ARG A 417 -37.07 -16.98 -5.65
C ARG A 417 -36.45 -18.33 -5.31
N LEU A 418 -35.63 -18.40 -4.27
CA LEU A 418 -35.06 -19.65 -3.78
C LEU A 418 -36.13 -20.57 -3.19
N GLN A 419 -37.10 -20.06 -2.44
CA GLN A 419 -38.20 -20.88 -1.94
C GLN A 419 -38.97 -21.56 -3.08
N LYS A 420 -39.35 -20.80 -4.12
CA LYS A 420 -39.99 -21.38 -5.30
C LYS A 420 -39.14 -22.46 -5.96
N LYS A 421 -37.82 -22.25 -6.03
CA LYS A 421 -36.89 -23.22 -6.62
C LYS A 421 -36.77 -24.47 -5.78
N ILE A 422 -36.75 -24.34 -4.46
CA ILE A 422 -36.78 -25.45 -3.50
C ILE A 422 -38.04 -26.29 -3.71
N ASP A 423 -39.21 -25.64 -3.84
CA ASP A 423 -40.48 -26.32 -4.07
C ASP A 423 -40.45 -27.10 -5.42
N GLU A 424 -39.98 -26.47 -6.51
CA GLU A 424 -39.80 -27.14 -7.81
C GLU A 424 -38.84 -28.33 -7.75
N VAL A 425 -37.74 -28.21 -7.00
CA VAL A 425 -36.73 -29.27 -6.87
C VAL A 425 -37.26 -30.41 -6.01
N ASN A 426 -38.03 -30.14 -4.96
CA ASN A 426 -38.68 -31.18 -4.16
C ASN A 426 -39.61 -32.05 -5.03
N GLU A 427 -40.45 -31.44 -5.86
CA GLU A 427 -41.31 -32.18 -6.79
C GLU A 427 -40.48 -33.05 -7.77
N LEU A 428 -39.39 -32.50 -8.32
CA LEU A 428 -38.49 -33.25 -9.19
C LEU A 428 -37.79 -34.41 -8.48
N LEU A 429 -37.36 -34.21 -7.23
CA LEU A 429 -36.68 -35.26 -6.44
C LEU A 429 -37.64 -36.38 -6.07
N ASP A 430 -38.92 -36.09 -5.83
CA ASP A 430 -39.95 -37.11 -5.62
C ASP A 430 -40.17 -37.95 -6.89
N GLU A 431 -40.28 -37.31 -8.06
CA GLU A 431 -40.40 -38.03 -9.35
C GLU A 431 -39.18 -38.90 -9.68
N GLU A 432 -37.96 -38.39 -9.42
CA GLU A 432 -36.74 -39.15 -9.64
C GLU A 432 -36.57 -40.27 -8.61
N ALA A 433 -36.94 -40.05 -7.34
CA ALA A 433 -36.91 -41.08 -6.30
C ALA A 433 -37.75 -42.30 -6.69
N ASP A 434 -38.95 -42.09 -7.24
CA ASP A 434 -39.83 -43.16 -7.74
C ASP A 434 -39.18 -43.96 -8.90
N LYS A 435 -38.46 -43.28 -9.80
CA LYS A 435 -37.75 -43.94 -10.92
C LYS A 435 -36.60 -44.78 -10.38
N PHE A 436 -35.80 -44.23 -9.47
CA PHE A 436 -34.67 -44.94 -8.90
C PHE A 436 -35.10 -46.08 -7.96
N GLN A 437 -36.25 -45.98 -7.30
CA GLN A 437 -36.81 -47.10 -6.54
C GLN A 437 -37.13 -48.30 -7.43
N LYS A 438 -37.62 -48.08 -8.66
CA LYS A 438 -37.81 -49.17 -9.63
C LYS A 438 -36.49 -49.81 -10.05
N ILE A 439 -35.46 -48.99 -10.31
CA ILE A 439 -34.10 -49.48 -10.63
C ILE A 439 -33.54 -50.31 -9.47
N GLN A 440 -33.77 -49.90 -8.22
CA GLN A 440 -33.35 -50.65 -7.04
C GLN A 440 -33.97 -52.07 -6.99
N VAL A 441 -35.25 -52.21 -7.34
CA VAL A 441 -35.91 -53.53 -7.42
C VAL A 441 -35.32 -54.40 -8.53
N ASP A 442 -35.03 -53.82 -9.69
CA ASP A 442 -34.39 -54.54 -10.81
C ASP A 442 -32.95 -54.98 -10.46
N ASP A 443 -32.20 -54.13 -9.74
CA ASP A 443 -30.86 -54.43 -9.22
C ASP A 443 -30.90 -55.58 -8.19
N GLU A 444 -31.94 -55.64 -7.34
CA GLU A 444 -32.16 -56.75 -6.40
C GLU A 444 -32.42 -58.08 -7.11
N PHE A 445 -33.17 -58.07 -8.22
CA PHE A 445 -33.35 -59.28 -9.04
C PHE A 445 -32.02 -59.72 -9.65
N THR A 446 -31.25 -58.77 -10.19
CA THR A 446 -29.91 -59.02 -10.76
C THR A 446 -28.93 -59.57 -9.72
N MET A 447 -29.06 -59.15 -8.46
CA MET A 447 -28.28 -59.68 -7.34
C MET A 447 -28.59 -61.17 -7.10
N GLN A 448 -29.86 -61.56 -7.18
CA GLN A 448 -30.27 -62.95 -7.01
C GLN A 448 -29.70 -63.84 -8.13
N ASP A 449 -29.76 -63.38 -9.39
CA ASP A 449 -29.17 -64.09 -10.53
C ASP A 449 -27.66 -64.30 -10.34
N LYS A 450 -26.93 -63.30 -9.84
CA LYS A 450 -25.50 -63.42 -9.52
C LYS A 450 -25.23 -64.48 -8.44
N ILE A 451 -26.07 -64.54 -7.41
CA ILE A 451 -25.95 -65.56 -6.33
C ILE A 451 -26.15 -66.97 -6.91
N GLU A 452 -27.08 -67.17 -7.84
CA GLU A 452 -27.30 -68.46 -8.50
C GLU A 452 -26.08 -68.89 -9.33
N VAL A 453 -25.49 -67.98 -10.11
CA VAL A 453 -24.27 -68.25 -10.89
C VAL A 453 -23.10 -68.61 -9.97
N ILE A 454 -22.92 -67.90 -8.85
CA ILE A 454 -21.90 -68.24 -7.84
C ILE A 454 -22.15 -69.64 -7.28
N THR A 455 -23.39 -69.98 -6.97
CA THR A 455 -23.78 -71.30 -6.44
C THR A 455 -23.35 -72.41 -7.38
N ILE A 456 -23.65 -72.28 -8.68
CA ILE A 456 -23.25 -73.25 -9.70
C ILE A 456 -21.71 -73.39 -9.74
N ASN A 457 -20.97 -72.28 -9.72
CA ASN A 457 -19.50 -72.32 -9.71
C ASN A 457 -18.93 -73.03 -8.48
N VAL A 458 -19.46 -72.77 -7.28
CA VAL A 458 -19.03 -73.43 -6.03
C VAL A 458 -19.26 -74.94 -6.12
N THR A 459 -20.39 -75.39 -6.66
CA THR A 459 -20.65 -76.83 -6.87
C THR A 459 -19.69 -77.46 -7.86
N ASN A 460 -19.31 -76.75 -8.93
CA ASN A 460 -18.34 -77.24 -9.91
C ASN A 460 -16.94 -77.44 -9.30
N PHE A 461 -16.51 -76.59 -8.35
CA PHE A 461 -15.20 -76.74 -7.69
C PHE A 461 -15.10 -77.97 -6.78
N ALA A 462 -16.23 -78.44 -6.22
CA ALA A 462 -16.26 -79.68 -5.46
C ALA A 462 -15.96 -80.92 -6.32
N GLY A 463 -16.16 -80.84 -7.64
CA GLY A 463 -15.89 -81.92 -8.59
C GLY A 463 -14.48 -81.96 -9.18
N GLN A 464 -13.62 -80.98 -8.88
CA GLN A 464 -12.27 -80.88 -9.45
C GLN A 464 -11.26 -81.76 -8.72
N ARG A 465 -10.52 -82.60 -9.45
CA ARG A 465 -9.65 -83.66 -8.89
C ARG A 465 -8.23 -83.70 -9.47
N ASP A 466 -7.92 -82.87 -10.47
CA ASP A 466 -6.67 -82.99 -11.25
C ASP A 466 -5.58 -82.02 -10.74
N ILE A 467 -4.49 -82.58 -10.21
CA ILE A 467 -3.32 -81.82 -9.73
C ILE A 467 -2.52 -81.16 -10.88
N SER A 468 -2.63 -81.66 -12.11
CA SER A 468 -1.94 -81.11 -13.27
C SER A 468 -2.52 -79.77 -13.70
N LYS A 469 -3.77 -79.50 -13.31
CA LYS A 469 -4.53 -78.30 -13.65
C LYS A 469 -4.65 -77.30 -12.49
N VAL A 470 -3.82 -77.42 -11.46
CA VAL A 470 -3.84 -76.54 -10.27
C VAL A 470 -3.86 -75.05 -10.65
N HIS A 471 -3.07 -74.64 -11.65
CA HIS A 471 -3.05 -73.24 -12.09
C HIS A 471 -4.35 -72.80 -12.79
N GLU A 472 -4.93 -73.64 -13.65
CA GLU A 472 -6.19 -73.36 -14.36
C GLU A 472 -7.36 -73.26 -13.36
N ILE A 473 -7.46 -74.23 -12.45
CA ILE A 473 -8.49 -74.27 -11.40
C ILE A 473 -8.35 -73.06 -10.46
N ALA A 474 -7.12 -72.68 -10.11
CA ALA A 474 -6.88 -71.48 -9.30
C ALA A 474 -7.29 -70.18 -10.02
N VAL A 475 -7.19 -70.10 -11.35
CA VAL A 475 -7.66 -68.93 -12.12
C VAL A 475 -9.19 -68.84 -12.07
N ASP A 476 -9.89 -69.95 -12.27
CA ASP A 476 -11.36 -69.99 -12.16
C ASP A 476 -11.85 -69.66 -10.74
N ILE A 477 -11.13 -70.13 -9.72
CA ILE A 477 -11.37 -69.79 -8.32
C ILE A 477 -11.12 -68.29 -8.07
N ARG A 478 -10.04 -67.69 -8.60
CA ARG A 478 -9.82 -66.24 -8.48
C ARG A 478 -10.93 -65.44 -9.16
N ARG A 479 -11.39 -65.87 -10.33
CA ARG A 479 -12.53 -65.25 -11.03
C ARG A 479 -13.80 -65.33 -10.20
N THR A 480 -14.10 -66.49 -9.63
CA THR A 480 -15.29 -66.68 -8.79
C THR A 480 -15.18 -65.90 -7.48
N TRP A 481 -14.00 -65.84 -6.86
CA TRP A 481 -13.73 -65.00 -5.70
C TRP A 481 -13.97 -63.52 -5.97
N LYS A 482 -13.47 -63.02 -7.11
CA LYS A 482 -13.71 -61.65 -7.56
C LYS A 482 -15.20 -61.39 -7.72
N MET A 483 -15.92 -62.29 -8.39
CA MET A 483 -17.37 -62.20 -8.56
C MET A 483 -18.13 -62.21 -7.22
N ILE A 484 -17.71 -63.04 -6.25
CA ILE A 484 -18.28 -63.05 -4.88
C ILE A 484 -18.04 -61.71 -4.19
N LYS A 485 -16.85 -61.11 -4.33
CA LYS A 485 -16.53 -59.81 -3.71
C LYS A 485 -17.31 -58.66 -4.32
N GLU A 486 -17.38 -58.58 -5.63
CA GLU A 486 -18.19 -57.59 -6.35
C GLU A 486 -19.68 -57.73 -6.00
N THR A 487 -20.17 -58.97 -5.88
CA THR A 487 -21.55 -59.24 -5.45
C THR A 487 -21.78 -58.84 -3.99
N GLN A 488 -20.79 -59.04 -3.11
CA GLN A 488 -20.85 -58.61 -1.71
C GLN A 488 -20.90 -57.08 -1.58
N GLU A 489 -20.06 -56.36 -2.33
CA GLU A 489 -20.05 -54.89 -2.39
C GLU A 489 -21.36 -54.34 -2.98
N PHE A 490 -21.86 -54.95 -4.06
CA PHE A 490 -23.14 -54.61 -4.65
C PHE A 490 -24.29 -54.84 -3.65
N GLY A 491 -24.31 -55.97 -2.93
CA GLY A 491 -25.28 -56.21 -1.86
C GLY A 491 -25.21 -55.20 -0.71
N GLN A 492 -24.01 -54.75 -0.32
CA GLN A 492 -23.88 -53.68 0.68
C GLN A 492 -24.46 -52.36 0.18
N LEU A 493 -24.20 -52.00 -1.09
CA LEU A 493 -24.78 -50.83 -1.74
C LEU A 493 -26.31 -50.90 -1.77
N LEU A 494 -26.88 -52.06 -2.15
CA LEU A 494 -28.33 -52.27 -2.13
C LEU A 494 -28.91 -52.13 -0.71
N ASN A 495 -28.24 -52.69 0.31
CA ASN A 495 -28.68 -52.54 1.69
C ASN A 495 -28.62 -51.08 2.18
N GLN A 496 -27.64 -50.29 1.71
CA GLN A 496 -27.57 -48.86 2.00
C GLN A 496 -28.72 -48.11 1.31
N ARG A 497 -29.00 -48.42 0.05
CA ARG A 497 -30.13 -47.83 -0.70
C ARG A 497 -31.49 -48.20 -0.08
N GLN A 498 -31.66 -49.43 0.36
CA GLN A 498 -32.84 -49.87 1.11
C GLN A 498 -33.04 -49.06 2.39
N LYS A 499 -31.96 -48.73 3.13
CA LYS A 499 -32.05 -47.83 4.30
C LYS A 499 -32.49 -46.43 3.90
N LEU A 500 -31.94 -45.87 2.82
CA LEU A 500 -32.30 -44.54 2.34
C LEU A 500 -33.79 -44.46 1.94
N PHE A 501 -34.31 -45.50 1.29
CA PHE A 501 -35.74 -45.62 0.96
C PHE A 501 -36.64 -46.12 2.10
N GLU A 502 -36.10 -46.30 3.31
CA GLU A 502 -36.81 -46.86 4.47
C GLU A 502 -37.46 -48.24 4.21
N MET A 503 -36.88 -49.01 3.30
CA MET A 503 -37.31 -50.36 2.94
C MET A 503 -36.74 -51.40 3.92
N PRO A 504 -37.41 -52.56 4.09
CA PRO A 504 -36.85 -53.64 4.90
C PRO A 504 -35.56 -54.16 4.28
N ILE A 505 -34.48 -54.20 5.07
CA ILE A 505 -33.18 -54.66 4.60
C ILE A 505 -33.22 -56.16 4.36
N THR A 506 -32.87 -56.60 3.15
CA THR A 506 -32.79 -58.02 2.81
C THR A 506 -31.41 -58.58 3.19
N PRO A 507 -31.32 -59.50 4.17
CA PRO A 507 -30.03 -60.10 4.50
C PRO A 507 -29.62 -61.10 3.41
N PHE A 508 -28.45 -60.88 2.80
CA PHE A 508 -27.87 -61.79 1.80
C PHE A 508 -27.21 -63.02 2.45
N ASP A 509 -27.95 -63.75 3.28
CA ASP A 509 -27.45 -64.91 4.04
C ASP A 509 -26.96 -66.05 3.15
N GLN A 510 -27.60 -66.24 1.99
CA GLN A 510 -27.19 -67.22 0.99
C GLN A 510 -25.77 -66.93 0.47
N LEU A 511 -25.45 -65.67 0.16
CA LEU A 511 -24.11 -65.28 -0.28
C LEU A 511 -23.06 -65.51 0.82
N ASN A 512 -23.39 -65.18 2.08
CA ASN A 512 -22.51 -65.41 3.22
C ASN A 512 -22.26 -66.91 3.46
N LYS A 513 -23.28 -67.75 3.27
CA LYS A 513 -23.16 -69.21 3.34
C LYS A 513 -22.26 -69.74 2.22
N LEU A 514 -22.50 -69.30 0.97
CA LEU A 514 -21.66 -69.66 -0.18
C LEU A 514 -20.21 -69.23 -0.01
N LEU A 515 -19.96 -68.06 0.58
CA LEU A 515 -18.59 -67.59 0.86
C LEU A 515 -17.87 -68.52 1.83
N LYS A 516 -18.54 -68.97 2.90
CA LYS A 516 -18.00 -69.95 3.86
C LYS A 516 -17.75 -71.31 3.21
N GLU A 517 -18.65 -71.76 2.32
CA GLU A 517 -18.50 -73.02 1.57
C GLU A 517 -17.37 -72.94 0.54
N PHE A 518 -17.18 -71.78 -0.09
CA PHE A 518 -16.15 -71.54 -1.11
C PHE A 518 -14.73 -71.37 -0.53
N GLU A 519 -14.62 -70.85 0.70
CA GLU A 519 -13.35 -70.47 1.32
C GLU A 519 -12.32 -71.62 1.45
N PRO A 520 -12.70 -72.86 1.83
CA PRO A 520 -11.77 -74.00 1.81
C PRO A 520 -11.20 -74.29 0.41
N TYR A 521 -12.01 -74.23 -0.65
CA TYR A 521 -11.56 -74.48 -2.02
C TYR A 521 -10.62 -73.37 -2.49
N LYS A 522 -10.96 -72.11 -2.20
CA LYS A 522 -10.08 -70.96 -2.44
C LYS A 522 -8.72 -71.18 -1.80
N ASN A 523 -8.71 -71.48 -0.50
CA ASN A 523 -7.49 -71.64 0.26
C ASN A 523 -6.64 -72.81 -0.24
N LEU A 524 -7.25 -73.93 -0.66
CA LEU A 524 -6.49 -75.06 -1.21
C LEU A 524 -5.83 -74.74 -2.54
N TRP A 525 -6.62 -74.37 -3.55
CA TRP A 525 -6.14 -74.26 -4.93
C TRP A 525 -5.32 -73.00 -5.19
N ILE A 526 -5.66 -71.87 -4.55
CA ILE A 526 -4.85 -70.66 -4.65
C ILE A 526 -3.50 -70.89 -3.98
N THR A 527 -3.47 -71.41 -2.75
CA THR A 527 -2.20 -71.68 -2.05
C THR A 527 -1.36 -72.73 -2.77
N ALA A 528 -1.97 -73.76 -3.37
CA ALA A 528 -1.23 -74.73 -4.19
C ALA A 528 -0.61 -74.08 -5.44
N SER A 529 -1.38 -73.25 -6.16
CA SER A 529 -0.92 -72.53 -7.36
C SER A 529 0.16 -71.50 -7.04
N ASP A 530 -0.01 -70.75 -5.95
CA ASP A 530 0.95 -69.75 -5.49
C ASP A 530 2.22 -70.41 -4.98
N TRP A 531 2.14 -71.50 -4.21
CA TRP A 531 3.29 -72.29 -3.81
C TRP A 531 4.11 -72.75 -5.02
N LEU A 532 3.48 -73.38 -6.02
CA LEU A 532 4.19 -73.90 -7.20
C LEU A 532 4.89 -72.78 -7.98
N LYS A 533 4.25 -71.62 -8.12
CA LYS A 533 4.86 -70.43 -8.75
C LYS A 533 6.00 -69.87 -7.92
N SER A 534 5.79 -69.69 -6.61
CA SER A 534 6.79 -69.20 -5.67
C SER A 534 8.00 -70.14 -5.61
N HIS A 535 7.79 -71.45 -5.63
CA HIS A 535 8.88 -72.43 -5.67
C HIS A 535 9.75 -72.29 -6.93
N ILE A 536 9.13 -72.16 -8.11
CA ILE A 536 9.87 -71.89 -9.35
C ILE A 536 10.63 -70.56 -9.26
N MET A 537 9.97 -69.51 -8.76
CA MET A 537 10.60 -68.20 -8.54
C MET A 537 11.81 -68.30 -7.61
N TYR A 538 11.69 -68.96 -6.47
CA TYR A 538 12.78 -69.01 -5.48
C TYR A 538 13.95 -69.90 -5.93
N VAL A 539 13.71 -70.90 -6.77
CA VAL A 539 14.74 -71.85 -7.22
C VAL A 539 15.40 -71.42 -8.52
N ASP A 540 14.61 -71.03 -9.53
CA ASP A 540 15.08 -70.82 -10.90
C ASP A 540 15.30 -69.34 -11.26
N ASN A 541 14.75 -68.36 -10.53
CA ASN A 541 15.03 -66.94 -10.81
C ASN A 541 16.35 -66.47 -10.20
N PRO A 542 16.94 -65.38 -10.74
CA PRO A 542 18.09 -64.73 -10.13
C PRO A 542 17.82 -64.28 -8.70
N LEU A 543 18.79 -64.49 -7.81
CA LEU A 543 18.71 -64.18 -6.37
C LEU A 543 18.41 -62.70 -6.09
N ILE A 544 18.84 -61.79 -6.98
CA ILE A 544 18.58 -60.36 -6.87
C ILE A 544 17.08 -60.00 -6.96
N ASN A 545 16.27 -60.87 -7.57
CA ASN A 545 14.83 -60.67 -7.73
C ASN A 545 14.02 -61.37 -6.62
N ILE A 546 14.68 -61.99 -5.65
CA ILE A 546 14.05 -62.69 -4.54
C ILE A 546 14.06 -61.77 -3.32
N ASP A 547 12.88 -61.55 -2.76
CA ASP A 547 12.73 -60.86 -1.48
C ASP A 547 12.99 -61.84 -0.33
N SER A 548 14.12 -61.64 0.36
CA SER A 548 14.58 -62.47 1.47
C SER A 548 13.79 -62.27 2.77
N GLU A 549 13.14 -61.13 2.96
CA GLU A 549 12.41 -60.86 4.20
C GLU A 549 11.03 -61.51 4.18
N SER A 550 10.36 -61.51 3.03
CA SER A 550 9.00 -62.05 2.92
C SER A 550 8.94 -63.58 2.76
N ILE A 551 10.01 -64.23 2.29
CA ILE A 551 10.02 -65.65 1.94
C ILE A 551 9.63 -66.57 3.12
N GLU A 552 10.14 -66.33 4.33
CA GLU A 552 9.83 -67.15 5.49
C GLU A 552 8.36 -67.01 5.89
N ARG A 553 7.85 -65.78 5.84
CA ARG A 553 6.46 -65.46 6.17
C ARG A 553 5.51 -66.09 5.15
N THR A 554 5.74 -65.90 3.86
CA THR A 554 4.87 -66.43 2.78
C THR A 554 4.82 -67.95 2.84
N ILE A 555 5.96 -68.63 3.01
CA ILE A 555 6.01 -70.09 3.10
C ILE A 555 5.34 -70.60 4.38
N THR A 556 5.52 -69.91 5.50
CA THR A 556 4.84 -70.25 6.75
C THR A 556 3.32 -70.08 6.63
N ASP A 557 2.86 -69.05 5.93
CA ASP A 557 1.45 -68.81 5.69
C ASP A 557 0.84 -69.83 4.72
N TYR A 558 1.57 -70.22 3.66
CA TYR A 558 1.19 -71.32 2.79
C TYR A 558 1.08 -72.64 3.56
N TYR A 559 2.05 -72.94 4.42
CA TYR A 559 2.05 -74.14 5.26
C TYR A 559 0.86 -74.17 6.24
N LYS A 560 0.62 -73.07 6.96
CA LYS A 560 -0.53 -72.96 7.88
C LYS A 560 -1.86 -73.13 7.15
N THR A 561 -1.98 -72.52 5.96
CA THR A 561 -3.21 -72.57 5.15
C THR A 561 -3.45 -73.97 4.63
N ILE A 562 -2.43 -74.65 4.08
CA ILE A 562 -2.58 -76.00 3.55
C ILE A 562 -2.83 -77.04 4.66
N VAL A 563 -2.26 -76.86 5.86
CA VAL A 563 -2.55 -77.70 7.04
C VAL A 563 -4.01 -77.54 7.48
N LYS A 564 -4.56 -76.32 7.43
CA LYS A 564 -5.99 -76.09 7.70
C LYS A 564 -6.85 -76.76 6.64
N CYS A 565 -6.52 -76.60 5.35
CA CYS A 565 -7.23 -77.26 4.26
C CYS A 565 -7.23 -78.79 4.42
N TYR A 566 -6.08 -79.39 4.76
CA TYR A 566 -5.96 -80.83 5.02
C TYR A 566 -6.89 -81.34 6.12
N ARG A 567 -7.14 -80.54 7.17
CA ARG A 567 -8.11 -80.87 8.23
C ARG A 567 -9.56 -80.73 7.78
N ILE A 568 -9.87 -79.70 7.00
CA ILE A 568 -11.22 -79.38 6.54
C ILE A 568 -11.72 -80.41 5.52
N PHE A 569 -10.84 -80.88 4.61
CA PHE A 569 -11.20 -81.86 3.58
C PHE A 569 -11.13 -83.32 4.07
N THR A 570 -11.31 -83.58 5.36
CA THR A 570 -11.29 -84.95 5.93
C THR A 570 -12.35 -85.87 5.33
N ASP A 571 -13.52 -85.32 5.00
CA ASP A 571 -14.61 -86.05 4.34
C ASP A 571 -14.46 -86.11 2.80
N MET A 572 -13.39 -85.52 2.24
CA MET A 572 -13.08 -85.48 0.80
C MET A 572 -11.66 -85.99 0.52
N PRO A 573 -11.44 -87.32 0.46
CA PRO A 573 -10.10 -87.92 0.44
C PRO A 573 -9.22 -87.45 -0.74
N GLU A 574 -9.84 -87.16 -1.89
CA GLU A 574 -9.14 -86.75 -3.12
C GLU A 574 -8.56 -85.33 -3.01
N LEU A 575 -9.30 -84.38 -2.42
CA LEU A 575 -8.79 -83.02 -2.17
C LEU A 575 -7.79 -83.00 -1.02
N GLN A 576 -7.96 -83.90 -0.05
CA GLN A 576 -7.04 -84.08 1.07
C GLN A 576 -5.66 -84.57 0.60
N GLU A 577 -5.61 -85.45 -0.41
CA GLU A 577 -4.37 -85.94 -1.00
C GLU A 577 -3.57 -84.81 -1.68
N ILE A 578 -4.25 -83.92 -2.41
CA ILE A 578 -3.63 -82.73 -3.02
C ILE A 578 -3.03 -81.82 -1.94
N ALA A 579 -3.78 -81.57 -0.87
CA ALA A 579 -3.30 -80.77 0.26
C ALA A 579 -2.06 -81.41 0.93
N LEU A 580 -2.04 -82.74 1.05
CA LEU A 580 -0.91 -83.48 1.60
C LEU A 580 0.34 -83.38 0.72
N ASN A 581 0.19 -83.49 -0.61
CA ASN A 581 1.30 -83.36 -1.56
C ASN A 581 1.97 -81.98 -1.48
N ILE A 582 1.16 -80.91 -1.54
CA ILE A 582 1.66 -79.53 -1.42
C ILE A 582 2.31 -79.29 -0.05
N ARG A 583 1.72 -79.82 1.02
CA ARG A 583 2.29 -79.73 2.37
C ARG A 583 3.70 -80.32 2.45
N GLN A 584 3.92 -81.50 1.86
CA GLN A 584 5.23 -82.16 1.85
C GLN A 584 6.27 -81.36 1.04
N GLN A 585 5.88 -80.80 -0.11
CA GLN A 585 6.77 -79.96 -0.90
C GLN A 585 7.22 -78.71 -0.12
N ILE A 586 6.28 -78.03 0.55
CA ILE A 586 6.57 -76.87 1.40
C ILE A 586 7.50 -77.24 2.56
N GLU A 587 7.24 -78.37 3.21
CA GLU A 587 8.03 -78.87 4.35
C GLU A 587 9.48 -79.18 3.95
N ASN A 588 9.69 -79.77 2.77
CA ASN A 588 11.03 -80.03 2.24
C ASN A 588 11.80 -78.74 1.98
N PHE A 589 11.18 -77.74 1.34
CA PHE A 589 11.84 -76.47 1.03
C PHE A 589 12.14 -75.61 2.27
N LYS A 590 11.39 -75.77 3.36
CA LYS A 590 11.55 -74.99 4.60
C LYS A 590 12.98 -75.03 5.17
N HIS A 591 13.69 -76.15 4.98
CA HIS A 591 15.07 -76.34 5.42
C HIS A 591 16.07 -75.42 4.70
N TYR A 592 15.72 -74.95 3.50
CA TYR A 592 16.58 -74.11 2.66
C TYR A 592 16.33 -72.61 2.85
N ILE A 593 15.27 -72.21 3.56
CA ILE A 593 14.91 -70.80 3.77
C ILE A 593 16.08 -69.98 4.34
N PRO A 594 16.76 -70.42 5.43
CA PRO A 594 17.86 -69.63 6.00
C PRO A 594 19.01 -69.39 5.01
N LEU A 595 19.26 -70.36 4.13
CA LEU A 595 20.29 -70.24 3.10
C LEU A 595 19.91 -69.22 2.01
N VAL A 596 18.66 -69.25 1.54
CA VAL A 596 18.15 -68.27 0.56
C VAL A 596 18.22 -66.86 1.14
N GLN A 597 17.81 -66.68 2.39
CA GLN A 597 17.85 -65.37 3.07
C GLN A 597 19.27 -64.84 3.19
N ALA A 598 20.21 -65.69 3.58
CA ALA A 598 21.62 -65.30 3.70
C ALA A 598 22.24 -64.90 2.35
N LEU A 599 21.90 -65.63 1.27
CA LEU A 599 22.38 -65.35 -0.09
C LEU A 599 21.82 -64.06 -0.69
N CYS A 600 20.63 -63.66 -0.26
CA CYS A 600 19.93 -62.46 -0.72
C CYS A 600 20.11 -61.25 0.21
N SER A 601 21.01 -61.31 1.20
CA SER A 601 21.29 -60.17 2.10
C SER A 601 21.89 -58.98 1.33
N THR A 602 21.24 -57.81 1.45
CA THR A 602 21.60 -56.57 0.74
C THR A 602 22.96 -56.00 1.13
N GLY A 603 23.46 -56.37 2.31
CA GLY A 603 24.78 -55.99 2.81
C GLY A 603 25.95 -56.77 2.20
N MET A 604 25.68 -57.79 1.40
CA MET A 604 26.74 -58.58 0.78
C MET A 604 27.53 -57.73 -0.23
N ARG A 605 28.85 -57.76 -0.10
CA ARG A 605 29.83 -57.03 -0.92
C ARG A 605 30.95 -58.00 -1.28
N GLU A 606 31.80 -57.65 -2.24
CA GLU A 606 32.89 -58.52 -2.73
C GLU A 606 33.77 -59.07 -1.59
N ARG A 607 34.06 -58.25 -0.56
CA ARG A 607 34.78 -58.67 0.66
C ARG A 607 34.13 -59.84 1.40
N HIS A 608 32.80 -59.86 1.48
CA HIS A 608 32.03 -60.91 2.16
C HIS A 608 32.06 -62.21 1.34
N TRP A 609 31.95 -62.12 0.01
CA TRP A 609 32.05 -63.27 -0.89
C TRP A 609 33.47 -63.87 -0.91
N ASN A 610 34.51 -63.04 -0.82
CA ASN A 610 35.89 -63.49 -0.69
C ASN A 610 36.11 -64.24 0.65
N LYS A 611 35.60 -63.69 1.75
CA LYS A 611 35.64 -64.33 3.08
C LYS A 611 34.90 -65.68 3.08
N LEU A 612 33.75 -65.76 2.41
CA LEU A 612 33.00 -67.01 2.23
C LEU A 612 33.81 -68.05 1.45
N SER A 613 34.44 -67.62 0.35
CA SER A 613 35.28 -68.48 -0.48
C SER A 613 36.50 -69.00 0.29
N GLU A 614 37.13 -68.20 1.14
CA GLU A 614 38.25 -68.61 1.98
C GLU A 614 37.85 -69.64 3.05
N MET A 615 36.66 -69.47 3.65
CA MET A 615 36.17 -70.36 4.72
C MET A 615 35.58 -71.68 4.21
N THR A 616 35.00 -71.70 3.01
CA THR A 616 34.26 -72.87 2.48
C THR A 616 34.96 -73.57 1.32
N GLY A 617 35.92 -72.91 0.65
CA GLY A 617 36.53 -73.42 -0.59
C GLY A 617 35.61 -73.33 -1.82
N VAL A 618 34.38 -72.81 -1.67
CA VAL A 618 33.41 -72.65 -2.76
C VAL A 618 33.56 -71.26 -3.38
N VAL A 619 33.96 -71.22 -4.65
CA VAL A 619 34.11 -69.96 -5.40
C VAL A 619 32.80 -69.63 -6.11
N ILE A 620 32.03 -68.70 -5.55
CA ILE A 620 30.81 -68.18 -6.19
C ILE A 620 31.17 -66.95 -7.00
N LYS A 621 30.97 -67.03 -8.31
CA LYS A 621 31.06 -65.84 -9.16
C LYS A 621 29.74 -65.08 -9.07
N VAL A 622 29.73 -63.99 -8.31
CA VAL A 622 28.56 -63.14 -8.15
C VAL A 622 28.23 -62.49 -9.49
N SER A 623 27.10 -62.89 -10.08
CA SER A 623 26.54 -62.28 -11.28
C SER A 623 25.08 -61.89 -11.04
N PRO A 624 24.54 -60.88 -11.76
CA PRO A 624 23.11 -60.56 -11.71
C PRO A 624 22.19 -61.72 -12.13
N THR A 625 22.75 -62.79 -12.69
CA THR A 625 22.07 -64.01 -13.15
C THR A 625 22.22 -65.19 -12.20
N LEU A 626 22.90 -65.04 -11.07
CA LEU A 626 23.12 -66.11 -10.09
C LEU A 626 21.78 -66.56 -9.51
N THR A 627 21.47 -67.86 -9.61
CA THR A 627 20.21 -68.44 -9.10
C THR A 627 20.45 -69.35 -7.88
N PHE A 628 19.42 -69.55 -7.06
CA PHE A 628 19.51 -70.43 -5.90
C PHE A 628 19.89 -71.87 -6.29
N LYS A 629 19.36 -72.36 -7.42
CA LYS A 629 19.71 -73.66 -8.01
C LYS A 629 21.20 -73.79 -8.31
N GLN A 630 21.84 -72.73 -8.82
CA GLN A 630 23.30 -72.74 -9.07
C GLN A 630 24.09 -72.81 -7.76
N CYS A 631 23.65 -72.11 -6.71
CA CYS A 631 24.25 -72.19 -5.38
C CYS A 631 24.11 -73.58 -4.75
N LEU A 632 22.95 -74.24 -4.90
CA LEU A 632 22.76 -75.62 -4.46
C LEU A 632 23.68 -76.60 -5.21
N HIS A 633 23.83 -76.46 -6.53
CA HIS A 633 24.74 -77.30 -7.33
C HIS A 633 26.21 -77.11 -6.97
N GLN A 634 26.60 -75.94 -6.46
CA GLN A 634 27.96 -75.63 -6.01
C GLN A 634 28.26 -76.09 -4.57
N GLY A 635 27.32 -76.75 -3.89
CA GLY A 635 27.54 -77.35 -2.57
C GLY A 635 27.35 -76.40 -1.39
N LEU A 636 26.74 -75.23 -1.58
CA LEU A 636 26.45 -74.30 -0.46
C LEU A 636 25.44 -74.83 0.55
N SER A 637 24.67 -75.87 0.20
CA SER A 637 23.75 -76.54 1.13
C SER A 637 24.45 -77.14 2.35
N ASP A 638 25.73 -77.45 2.26
CA ASP A 638 26.49 -78.10 3.33
C ASP A 638 27.18 -77.07 4.26
N HIS A 639 27.16 -75.79 3.86
CA HIS A 639 27.84 -74.69 4.55
C HIS A 639 26.89 -73.57 5.02
N ILE A 640 25.60 -73.89 5.26
CA ILE A 640 24.55 -72.92 5.64
C ILE A 640 24.96 -72.05 6.83
N ASN A 641 25.55 -72.64 7.88
CA ASN A 641 25.94 -71.91 9.09
C ASN A 641 27.03 -70.85 8.84
N VAL A 642 27.98 -71.14 7.93
CA VAL A 642 29.05 -70.19 7.58
C VAL A 642 28.47 -69.03 6.78
N MET A 643 27.55 -69.31 5.85
CA MET A 643 26.87 -68.29 5.07
C MET A 643 26.00 -67.37 5.95
N LEU A 644 25.27 -67.93 6.92
CA LEU A 644 24.49 -67.15 7.88
C LEU A 644 25.37 -66.19 8.70
N GLN A 645 26.54 -66.65 9.16
CA GLN A 645 27.46 -65.82 9.93
C GLN A 645 27.98 -64.62 9.10
N ILE A 646 28.39 -64.86 7.85
CA ILE A 646 28.90 -63.81 6.97
C ILE A 646 27.78 -62.84 6.56
N SER A 647 26.57 -63.35 6.30
CA SER A 647 25.41 -62.53 6.00
C SER A 647 24.98 -61.64 7.16
N ASP A 648 25.09 -62.12 8.41
CA ASP A 648 24.78 -61.33 9.61
C ASP A 648 25.79 -60.19 9.81
N GLU A 649 27.08 -60.45 9.60
CA GLU A 649 28.12 -59.43 9.59
C GLU A 649 27.86 -58.38 8.51
N ALA A 650 27.58 -58.83 7.29
CA ALA A 650 27.24 -57.98 6.16
C ALA A 650 25.99 -57.12 6.39
N GLY A 651 24.95 -57.68 7.03
CA GLY A 651 23.74 -56.96 7.38
C GLY A 651 23.99 -55.84 8.39
N LYS A 652 24.83 -56.10 9.41
CA LYS A 652 25.21 -55.08 10.41
C LYS A 652 26.10 -53.98 9.82
N GLU A 653 26.97 -54.32 8.87
CA GLU A 653 27.71 -53.33 8.09
C GLU A 653 26.78 -52.46 7.24
N TYR A 654 25.77 -53.06 6.59
CA TYR A 654 24.83 -52.33 5.74
C TYR A 654 24.01 -51.28 6.49
N VAL A 655 23.61 -51.58 7.73
CA VAL A 655 22.91 -50.59 8.59
C VAL A 655 23.75 -49.33 8.80
N ILE A 656 25.07 -49.47 8.93
CA ILE A 656 25.99 -48.34 9.07
C ILE A 656 26.09 -47.57 7.74
N GLU A 657 26.21 -48.29 6.62
CA GLU A 657 26.26 -47.71 5.28
C GLU A 657 25.00 -46.89 4.96
N GLU A 658 23.81 -47.48 5.18
CA GLU A 658 22.53 -46.86 4.90
C GLU A 658 22.28 -45.64 5.80
N ALA A 659 22.62 -45.73 7.09
CA ALA A 659 22.49 -44.61 8.02
C ALA A 659 23.39 -43.43 7.60
N LEU A 660 24.62 -43.70 7.18
CA LEU A 660 25.53 -42.68 6.64
C LEU A 660 25.00 -42.06 5.35
N ASP A 661 24.62 -42.88 4.37
CA ASP A 661 24.08 -42.42 3.09
C ASP A 661 22.83 -41.55 3.29
N LYS A 662 21.93 -41.96 4.19
CA LYS A 662 20.73 -41.21 4.51
C LYS A 662 21.07 -39.85 5.13
N MET A 663 21.94 -39.83 6.14
CA MET A 663 22.36 -38.58 6.78
C MET A 663 23.01 -37.64 5.77
N GLU A 664 23.94 -38.11 4.93
CA GLU A 664 24.61 -37.27 3.92
C GLU A 664 23.61 -36.68 2.91
N ASN A 665 22.67 -37.49 2.41
CA ASN A 665 21.65 -37.04 1.44
C ASN A 665 20.66 -36.03 2.03
N GLU A 666 20.30 -36.15 3.30
CA GLU A 666 19.40 -35.18 3.95
C GLU A 666 20.04 -33.78 4.03
N TRP A 667 21.35 -33.70 4.25
CA TRP A 667 22.08 -32.42 4.33
C TRP A 667 22.29 -31.71 2.98
N ASP A 668 22.14 -32.40 1.85
CA ASP A 668 22.33 -31.80 0.51
C ASP A 668 21.33 -30.70 0.17
N ASN A 669 20.14 -30.75 0.77
CA ASN A 669 19.01 -29.85 0.51
C ASN A 669 18.76 -28.82 1.61
N ILE A 670 19.57 -28.82 2.68
CA ILE A 670 19.38 -27.91 3.82
C ILE A 670 20.01 -26.55 3.53
N LEU A 671 19.15 -25.52 3.48
CA LEU A 671 19.52 -24.14 3.19
C LEU A 671 19.33 -23.25 4.42
N MET A 672 20.26 -22.33 4.64
CA MET A 672 20.11 -21.24 5.60
C MET A 672 19.43 -20.03 4.94
N GLU A 673 18.57 -19.33 5.69
CA GLU A 673 17.90 -18.11 5.21
C GLU A 673 18.84 -16.91 5.40
N VAL A 674 19.16 -16.20 4.31
CA VAL A 674 20.00 -15.00 4.32
C VAL A 674 19.17 -13.81 3.85
N SER A 675 18.82 -12.90 4.76
CA SER A 675 17.88 -11.80 4.50
C SER A 675 18.51 -10.42 4.71
N PRO A 676 18.13 -9.37 3.94
CA PRO A 676 18.66 -8.02 4.13
C PRO A 676 18.34 -7.45 5.52
N TYR A 677 19.29 -6.75 6.15
CA TYR A 677 19.09 -6.12 7.45
C TYR A 677 18.95 -4.60 7.35
N LYS A 678 17.72 -4.09 7.54
CA LYS A 678 17.39 -2.65 7.54
C LYS A 678 18.00 -1.93 6.32
N GLU A 679 18.48 -0.71 6.50
CA GLU A 679 19.17 0.10 5.46
C GLU A 679 20.71 -0.03 5.53
N THR A 680 21.23 -1.14 6.07
CA THR A 680 22.68 -1.32 6.28
C THR A 680 23.43 -1.74 5.01
N GLY A 681 22.72 -2.23 3.99
CA GLY A 681 23.31 -2.76 2.76
C GLY A 681 24.06 -4.09 2.95
N THR A 682 23.75 -4.84 4.01
CA THR A 682 24.25 -6.21 4.25
C THR A 682 23.12 -7.11 4.75
N TYR A 683 23.42 -8.39 5.00
CA TYR A 683 22.43 -9.43 5.30
C TYR A 683 22.60 -9.94 6.73
N ILE A 684 21.57 -10.63 7.24
CA ILE A 684 21.60 -11.46 8.44
C ILE A 684 21.20 -12.89 8.10
N LEU A 685 21.77 -13.82 8.84
CA LEU A 685 21.54 -15.26 8.79
C LEU A 685 20.39 -15.65 9.72
N LYS A 686 19.53 -16.55 9.26
CA LYS A 686 18.56 -17.28 10.08
C LYS A 686 18.63 -18.77 9.72
N VAL A 687 18.59 -19.60 10.75
CA VAL A 687 18.52 -21.07 10.64
C VAL A 687 17.37 -21.50 11.52
N THR A 688 16.57 -22.47 11.07
CA THR A 688 15.43 -22.96 11.85
C THR A 688 15.89 -23.83 13.02
N ASP A 689 15.14 -23.80 14.12
CA ASP A 689 15.43 -24.66 15.29
C ASP A 689 15.41 -26.15 14.90
N GLU A 690 14.56 -26.55 13.95
CA GLU A 690 14.52 -27.90 13.37
C GLU A 690 15.85 -28.30 12.73
N THR A 691 16.52 -27.36 12.04
CA THR A 691 17.82 -27.62 11.40
C THR A 691 18.95 -27.76 12.42
N LEU A 692 18.89 -26.99 13.51
CA LEU A 692 19.84 -27.11 14.62
C LEU A 692 19.65 -28.43 15.37
N GLN A 693 18.40 -28.81 15.63
CA GLN A 693 18.07 -30.10 16.23
C GLN A 693 18.55 -31.27 15.35
N LEU A 694 18.34 -31.19 14.03
CA LEU A 694 18.83 -32.21 13.09
C LEU A 694 20.36 -32.34 13.12
N LEU A 695 21.09 -31.23 13.27
CA LEU A 695 22.54 -31.23 13.39
C LEU A 695 22.99 -31.99 14.64
N ASP A 696 22.38 -31.72 15.79
CA ASP A 696 22.69 -32.41 17.05
C ASP A 696 22.34 -33.91 16.96
N ASP A 697 21.18 -34.25 16.40
CA ASP A 697 20.73 -35.63 16.22
C ASP A 697 21.67 -36.42 15.29
N HIS A 698 22.14 -35.83 14.19
CA HIS A 698 23.07 -36.49 13.27
C HIS A 698 24.48 -36.62 13.87
N ILE A 699 24.94 -35.66 14.68
CA ILE A 699 26.19 -35.78 15.43
C ILE A 699 26.10 -36.95 16.42
N LEU A 700 25.00 -37.05 17.17
CA LEU A 700 24.77 -38.13 18.13
C LEU A 700 24.68 -39.49 17.42
N THR A 701 23.92 -39.57 16.34
CA THR A 701 23.76 -40.80 15.55
C THR A 701 25.10 -41.26 14.98
N THR A 702 25.89 -40.35 14.42
CA THR A 702 27.24 -40.67 13.90
C THR A 702 28.15 -41.18 15.01
N GLN A 703 28.12 -40.57 16.20
CA GLN A 703 28.87 -41.09 17.35
C GLN A 703 28.42 -42.49 17.77
N GLN A 704 27.12 -42.77 17.77
CA GLN A 704 26.59 -44.10 18.10
C GLN A 704 27.08 -45.15 17.10
N LEU A 705 27.12 -44.83 15.80
CA LEU A 705 27.64 -45.71 14.77
C LEU A 705 29.15 -45.98 14.95
N THR A 706 29.92 -45.02 15.43
CA THR A 706 31.36 -45.17 15.75
C THR A 706 31.63 -46.13 16.92
N PHE A 707 30.63 -46.44 17.76
CA PHE A 707 30.73 -47.48 18.79
C PHE A 707 30.38 -48.88 18.27
N SER A 708 29.87 -49.01 17.04
CA SER A 708 29.56 -50.32 16.47
C SER A 708 30.84 -51.13 16.24
N PRO A 709 30.89 -52.41 16.64
CA PRO A 709 32.02 -53.29 16.33
C PRO A 709 32.14 -53.62 14.83
N PHE A 710 31.12 -53.29 14.02
CA PHE A 710 31.07 -53.54 12.58
C PHE A 710 31.44 -52.31 11.73
N LYS A 711 31.99 -51.25 12.35
CA LYS A 711 32.34 -50.00 11.66
C LYS A 711 33.55 -50.08 10.73
N GLY A 712 34.31 -51.18 10.75
CA GLY A 712 35.67 -51.24 10.20
C GLY A 712 35.80 -50.71 8.76
N ALA A 713 34.86 -51.05 7.88
CA ALA A 713 34.84 -50.58 6.48
C ALA A 713 34.46 -49.09 6.32
N PHE A 714 33.86 -48.47 7.33
CA PHE A 714 33.31 -47.11 7.31
C PHE A 714 33.99 -46.16 8.31
N GLU A 715 35.04 -46.60 9.00
CA GLU A 715 35.65 -45.83 10.10
C GLU A 715 36.19 -44.45 9.65
N GLU A 716 36.84 -44.39 8.49
CA GLU A 716 37.31 -43.13 7.91
C GLU A 716 36.14 -42.21 7.53
N ARG A 717 35.11 -42.76 6.86
CA ARG A 717 33.91 -42.00 6.44
C ARG A 717 33.13 -41.45 7.65
N LEU A 718 32.95 -42.26 8.70
CA LEU A 718 32.31 -41.83 9.96
C LEU A 718 33.08 -40.69 10.62
N PHE A 719 34.41 -40.80 10.68
CA PHE A 719 35.26 -39.77 11.27
C PHE A 719 35.20 -38.46 10.48
N GLU A 720 35.28 -38.52 9.16
CA GLU A 720 35.17 -37.34 8.29
C GLU A 720 33.80 -36.67 8.44
N TRP A 721 32.72 -37.45 8.44
CA TRP A 721 31.37 -36.94 8.59
C TRP A 721 31.13 -36.31 9.97
N GLU A 722 31.55 -36.97 11.06
CA GLU A 722 31.45 -36.43 12.41
C GLU A 722 32.23 -35.11 12.54
N SER A 723 33.46 -35.07 12.01
CA SER A 723 34.31 -33.87 12.00
C SER A 723 33.65 -32.73 11.23
N LYS A 724 33.01 -33.03 10.09
CA LYS A 724 32.30 -32.06 9.26
C LYS A 724 31.08 -31.46 10.00
N LEU A 725 30.25 -32.29 10.62
CA LEU A 725 29.08 -31.83 11.37
C LEU A 725 29.46 -31.01 12.60
N ARG A 726 30.46 -31.44 13.37
CA ARG A 726 30.97 -30.68 14.53
C ARG A 726 31.52 -29.33 14.14
N LEU A 727 32.28 -29.26 13.04
CA LEU A 727 32.81 -27.99 12.55
C LEU A 727 31.69 -27.05 12.05
N ALA A 728 30.65 -27.60 11.44
CA ALA A 728 29.48 -26.81 11.06
C ALA A 728 28.75 -26.24 12.28
N GLN A 729 28.59 -27.02 13.35
CA GLN A 729 28.03 -26.56 14.62
C GLN A 729 28.86 -25.41 15.22
N GLU A 730 30.18 -25.60 15.30
CA GLU A 730 31.12 -24.59 15.80
C GLU A 730 31.03 -23.27 15.00
N VAL A 731 30.94 -23.36 13.67
CA VAL A 731 30.80 -22.16 12.82
C VAL A 731 29.47 -21.47 13.04
N LEU A 732 28.35 -22.20 13.11
CA LEU A 732 27.03 -21.61 13.33
C LEU A 732 26.94 -20.88 14.67
N GLU A 733 27.46 -21.47 15.74
CA GLU A 733 27.52 -20.85 17.07
C GLU A 733 28.31 -19.54 17.07
N GLU A 734 29.53 -19.56 16.52
CA GLU A 734 30.37 -18.36 16.42
C GLU A 734 29.74 -17.29 15.51
N TRP A 735 29.01 -17.71 14.46
CA TRP A 735 28.30 -16.81 13.55
C TRP A 735 27.12 -16.13 14.24
N PHE A 736 26.31 -16.88 15.00
CA PHE A 736 25.18 -16.31 15.74
C PHE A 736 25.63 -15.31 16.80
N GLU A 737 26.69 -15.61 17.55
CA GLU A 737 27.25 -14.67 18.53
C GLU A 737 27.82 -13.41 17.86
N CYS A 738 28.48 -13.57 16.71
CA CYS A 738 28.97 -12.45 15.90
C CYS A 738 27.82 -11.57 15.41
N GLN A 739 26.76 -12.20 14.88
CA GLN A 739 25.58 -11.51 14.38
C GLN A 739 24.87 -10.73 15.47
N LYS A 740 24.60 -11.38 16.60
CA LYS A 740 23.91 -10.79 17.76
C LYS A 740 24.65 -9.57 18.28
N THR A 741 25.96 -9.69 18.46
CA THR A 741 26.79 -8.58 18.97
C THR A 741 26.94 -7.47 17.93
N TRP A 742 27.07 -7.81 16.64
CA TRP A 742 27.09 -6.82 15.55
C TRP A 742 25.77 -6.04 15.45
N MET A 743 24.62 -6.71 15.51
CA MET A 743 23.30 -6.07 15.42
C MET A 743 23.06 -5.04 16.55
N TYR A 744 23.62 -5.30 17.73
CA TYR A 744 23.59 -4.35 18.85
C TYR A 744 24.52 -3.14 18.60
N LEU A 745 25.75 -3.38 18.14
CA LEU A 745 26.76 -2.33 17.98
C LEU A 745 26.60 -1.48 16.71
N GLU A 746 25.98 -2.02 15.65
CA GLU A 746 25.78 -1.34 14.36
C GLU A 746 25.07 0.02 14.47
N PRO A 747 23.89 0.15 15.11
CA PRO A 747 23.23 1.44 15.21
C PRO A 747 24.01 2.44 16.07
N ILE A 748 24.79 1.96 17.04
CA ILE A 748 25.58 2.77 17.97
C ILE A 748 26.76 3.42 17.24
N PHE A 749 27.53 2.62 16.50
CA PHE A 749 28.72 3.09 15.78
C PHE A 749 28.40 3.79 14.45
N LYS A 750 27.14 3.81 14.01
CA LYS A 750 26.65 4.67 12.92
C LYS A 750 26.64 6.16 13.31
N SER A 751 26.55 6.49 14.60
CA SER A 751 26.55 7.89 15.06
C SER A 751 27.94 8.52 14.89
N GLU A 752 28.00 9.67 14.22
CA GLU A 752 29.23 10.44 14.03
C GLU A 752 29.82 10.92 15.37
N ASP A 753 28.97 11.29 16.33
CA ASP A 753 29.41 11.78 17.65
C ASP A 753 30.09 10.66 18.46
N ILE A 754 29.56 9.43 18.43
CA ILE A 754 30.19 8.27 19.10
C ILE A 754 31.48 7.88 18.39
N THR A 755 31.49 7.94 17.06
CA THR A 755 32.69 7.64 16.25
C THR A 755 33.85 8.59 16.52
N GLN A 756 33.56 9.88 16.76
CA GLN A 756 34.57 10.86 17.15
C GLN A 756 35.10 10.63 18.57
N GLN A 757 34.26 10.13 19.48
CA GLN A 757 34.60 9.92 20.89
C GLN A 757 35.37 8.63 21.15
N LEU A 758 35.14 7.58 20.34
CA LEU A 758 35.77 6.26 20.45
C LEU A 758 36.47 5.84 19.15
N PRO A 759 37.52 6.57 18.70
CA PRO A 759 38.12 6.34 17.39
C PRO A 759 38.85 4.99 17.26
N LEU A 760 39.36 4.43 18.37
CA LEU A 760 40.04 3.13 18.37
C LEU A 760 39.04 1.99 18.21
N GLU A 761 37.93 2.05 18.95
CA GLU A 761 36.83 1.09 18.92
C GLU A 761 36.10 1.16 17.56
N SER A 762 35.84 2.37 17.04
CA SER A 762 35.28 2.55 15.69
C SER A 762 36.17 1.93 14.60
N LYS A 763 37.50 2.05 14.71
CA LYS A 763 38.42 1.41 13.76
C LYS A 763 38.37 -0.13 13.83
N ARG A 764 38.22 -0.69 15.04
CA ARG A 764 38.05 -2.13 15.25
C ARG A 764 36.71 -2.62 14.70
N PHE A 765 35.62 -1.90 14.99
CA PHE A 765 34.28 -2.19 14.47
C PHE A 765 34.27 -2.18 12.94
N ASN A 766 34.79 -1.14 12.29
CA ASN A 766 34.86 -1.04 10.83
C ASN A 766 35.70 -2.15 10.18
N THR A 767 36.77 -2.61 10.85
CA THR A 767 37.58 -3.75 10.37
C THR A 767 36.75 -5.03 10.35
N MET A 768 36.02 -5.31 11.43
CA MET A 768 35.13 -6.46 11.52
C MET A 768 33.91 -6.32 10.59
N GLU A 769 33.37 -5.12 10.40
CA GLU A 769 32.23 -4.91 9.50
C GLU A 769 32.58 -5.26 8.04
N ARG A 770 33.82 -4.99 7.61
CA ARG A 770 34.31 -5.41 6.28
C ARG A 770 34.40 -6.92 6.14
N THR A 771 34.82 -7.63 7.19
CA THR A 771 34.86 -9.10 7.16
C THR A 771 33.45 -9.67 7.20
N TRP A 772 32.57 -9.14 8.06
CA TRP A 772 31.14 -9.46 8.12
C TRP A 772 30.45 -9.36 6.75
N ARG A 773 30.58 -8.22 6.07
CA ARG A 773 29.96 -8.00 4.75
C ARG A 773 30.43 -9.00 3.69
N ARG A 774 31.71 -9.40 3.73
CA ARG A 774 32.25 -10.42 2.82
C ARG A 774 31.69 -11.80 3.14
N THR A 775 31.68 -12.18 4.41
CA THR A 775 31.16 -13.47 4.88
C THR A 775 29.66 -13.60 4.53
N MET A 776 28.86 -12.57 4.80
CA MET A 776 27.43 -12.56 4.47
C MET A 776 27.14 -12.57 2.97
N LYS A 777 28.02 -11.99 2.15
CA LYS A 777 27.89 -12.08 0.68
C LYS A 777 28.12 -13.50 0.17
N ILE A 778 29.13 -14.19 0.68
CA ILE A 778 29.42 -15.58 0.33
C ILE A 778 28.26 -16.49 0.78
N ALA A 779 27.72 -16.25 1.97
CA ALA A 779 26.55 -16.97 2.49
C ALA A 779 25.30 -16.77 1.62
N TYR A 780 25.09 -15.56 1.11
CA TYR A 780 23.98 -15.25 0.21
C TYR A 780 24.11 -15.94 -1.17
N GLU A 781 25.33 -16.05 -1.69
CA GLU A 781 25.60 -16.72 -2.98
C GLU A 781 25.49 -18.25 -2.90
N ASN A 782 25.75 -18.86 -1.74
CA ASN A 782 25.61 -20.29 -1.52
C ASN A 782 25.01 -20.60 -0.13
N PRO A 783 23.67 -20.66 0.01
CA PRO A 783 23.02 -20.84 1.31
C PRO A 783 23.09 -22.27 1.88
N LYS A 784 23.86 -23.20 1.28
CA LYS A 784 23.94 -24.58 1.79
C LYS A 784 24.80 -24.66 3.05
N ILE A 785 24.20 -25.08 4.17
CA ILE A 785 24.87 -25.15 5.48
C ILE A 785 26.10 -26.06 5.42
N ILE A 786 25.93 -27.28 4.91
CA ILE A 786 26.99 -28.30 4.86
C ILE A 786 28.11 -27.97 3.84
N SER A 787 27.92 -26.96 2.99
CA SER A 787 28.92 -26.50 2.03
C SER A 787 29.79 -25.37 2.58
N ILE A 788 29.24 -24.50 3.44
CA ILE A 788 29.94 -23.31 3.94
C ILE A 788 30.40 -23.48 5.38
N CYS A 789 29.53 -23.99 6.25
CA CYS A 789 29.79 -24.04 7.68
C CYS A 789 30.95 -24.96 8.07
N PRO A 790 31.25 -26.09 7.41
CA PRO A 790 32.41 -26.90 7.77
C PRO A 790 33.74 -26.34 7.19
N ASP A 791 34.01 -25.04 7.38
CA ASP A 791 35.27 -24.39 7.03
C ASP A 791 36.00 -23.86 8.27
N LYS A 792 37.15 -24.46 8.59
CA LYS A 792 37.99 -24.07 9.73
C LYS A 792 38.45 -22.61 9.65
N ARG A 793 38.69 -22.10 8.43
CA ARG A 793 39.10 -20.70 8.23
C ARG A 793 37.98 -19.75 8.57
N LEU A 794 36.75 -20.12 8.24
CA LEU A 794 35.57 -19.35 8.58
C LEU A 794 35.33 -19.35 10.10
N ALA A 795 35.49 -20.50 10.77
CA ALA A 795 35.43 -20.59 12.23
C ALA A 795 36.44 -19.65 12.92
N GLU A 796 37.71 -19.68 12.49
CA GLU A 796 38.75 -18.80 13.01
C GLU A 796 38.47 -17.32 12.72
N LEU A 797 37.96 -17.00 11.54
CA LEU A 797 37.59 -15.63 11.16
C LEU A 797 36.45 -15.09 12.03
N LEU A 798 35.40 -15.89 12.25
CA LEU A 798 34.27 -15.52 13.11
C LEU A 798 34.71 -15.37 14.57
N ARG A 799 35.57 -16.25 15.09
CA ARG A 799 36.19 -16.10 16.42
C ARG A 799 36.97 -14.82 16.56
N ASN A 800 37.76 -14.47 15.55
CA ASN A 800 38.52 -13.23 15.55
C ASN A 800 37.60 -12.01 15.49
N ASN A 801 36.51 -12.07 14.72
CA ASN A 801 35.48 -11.05 14.70
C ASN A 801 34.79 -10.91 16.06
N ASN A 802 34.45 -12.01 16.73
CA ASN A 802 33.88 -12.04 18.09
C ASN A 802 34.84 -11.42 19.12
N LYS A 803 36.14 -11.69 19.01
CA LYS A 803 37.18 -11.03 19.83
C LYS A 803 37.24 -9.53 19.57
N LEU A 804 37.15 -9.09 18.30
CA LEU A 804 37.10 -7.66 17.98
C LEU A 804 35.83 -7.00 18.52
N LEU A 805 34.68 -7.62 18.34
CA LEU A 805 33.38 -7.15 18.83
C LEU A 805 33.35 -7.05 20.36
N SER A 806 33.87 -8.04 21.08
CA SER A 806 33.96 -8.00 22.55
C SER A 806 34.90 -6.90 23.05
N LEU A 807 36.02 -6.62 22.36
CA LEU A 807 36.87 -5.47 22.68
C LEU A 807 36.17 -4.14 22.44
N VAL A 808 35.37 -4.04 21.37
CA VAL A 808 34.55 -2.84 21.07
C VAL A 808 33.47 -2.67 22.14
N TYR A 809 32.76 -3.74 22.50
CA TYR A 809 31.73 -3.74 23.54
C TYR A 809 32.31 -3.34 24.90
N LYS A 810 33.48 -3.88 25.25
CA LYS A 810 34.19 -3.51 26.49
C LYS A 810 34.60 -2.04 26.51
N GLY A 811 35.17 -1.53 25.41
CA GLY A 811 35.54 -0.12 25.28
C GLY A 811 34.33 0.81 25.36
N LEU A 812 33.19 0.41 24.77
CA LEU A 812 31.93 1.13 24.90
C LEU A 812 31.41 1.13 26.35
N SER A 813 31.48 -0.01 27.04
CA SER A 813 31.04 -0.13 28.44
C SER A 813 31.90 0.73 29.37
N GLU A 814 33.23 0.70 29.21
CA GLU A 814 34.16 1.56 29.96
C GLU A 814 33.89 3.05 29.70
N TYR A 815 33.54 3.41 28.47
CA TYR A 815 33.16 4.76 28.10
C TYR A 815 31.86 5.22 28.79
N LEU A 816 30.84 4.37 28.81
CA LEU A 816 29.58 4.64 29.51
C LEU A 816 29.79 4.80 31.02
N GLU A 817 30.59 3.94 31.65
CA GLU A 817 30.96 4.08 33.06
C GLU A 817 31.76 5.36 33.35
N LEU A 818 32.64 5.79 32.44
CA LEU A 818 33.33 7.06 32.56
C LEU A 818 32.36 8.26 32.47
N LYS A 819 31.28 8.15 31.71
CA LYS A 819 30.22 9.17 31.67
C LYS A 819 29.36 9.14 32.92
N ARG A 820 29.02 7.95 33.43
CA ARG A 820 28.27 7.79 34.70
C ARG A 820 29.03 8.34 35.90
N SER A 821 30.33 8.09 35.98
CA SER A 821 31.18 8.63 37.06
C SER A 821 31.30 10.16 37.01
N LYS A 822 31.31 10.76 35.81
CA LYS A 822 31.30 12.24 35.65
C LYS A 822 29.95 12.87 36.01
N PHE A 823 28.84 12.15 35.83
CA PHE A 823 27.50 12.61 36.18
C PHE A 823 26.68 11.47 36.79
N PRO A 824 26.69 11.32 38.14
CA PRO A 824 26.12 10.16 38.84
C PRO A 824 24.64 9.88 38.58
N ARG A 825 23.86 10.85 38.09
CA ARG A 825 22.45 10.63 37.72
C ARG A 825 22.29 9.71 36.51
N PHE A 826 23.32 9.52 35.69
CA PHE A 826 23.30 8.54 34.58
C PHE A 826 23.31 7.08 35.05
N TYR A 827 23.53 6.79 36.34
CA TYR A 827 23.35 5.43 36.88
C TYR A 827 21.87 4.98 36.88
N PHE A 828 20.92 5.90 36.75
CA PHE A 828 19.49 5.59 36.67
C PHE A 828 18.98 5.27 35.25
N LEU A 829 19.88 5.31 34.25
CA LEU A 829 19.56 5.03 32.85
C LEU A 829 20.18 3.69 32.42
N SER A 830 19.47 2.95 31.57
CA SER A 830 20.05 1.78 30.89
C SER A 830 21.16 2.19 29.93
N ASP A 831 22.00 1.23 29.50
CA ASP A 831 23.06 1.50 28.53
C ASP A 831 22.50 2.08 27.22
N ASP A 832 21.38 1.56 26.72
CA ASP A 832 20.71 2.05 25.51
C ASP A 832 20.20 3.50 25.66
N GLU A 833 19.55 3.82 26.77
CA GLU A 833 19.04 5.18 27.04
C GLU A 833 20.17 6.18 27.21
N LEU A 834 21.29 5.76 27.81
CA LEU A 834 22.47 6.59 27.96
C LEU A 834 23.13 6.83 26.59
N LEU A 835 23.18 5.81 25.73
CA LEU A 835 23.70 5.94 24.37
C LEU A 835 22.83 6.86 23.49
N GLU A 836 21.51 6.82 23.62
CA GLU A 836 20.60 7.75 22.92
C GLU A 836 20.85 9.21 23.29
N ILE A 837 21.04 9.50 24.59
CA ILE A 837 21.40 10.84 25.07
C ILE A 837 22.76 11.28 24.52
N LEU A 838 23.76 10.39 24.53
CA LEU A 838 25.11 10.69 24.09
C LEU A 838 25.20 10.87 22.56
N ALA A 839 24.44 10.10 21.80
CA ALA A 839 24.37 10.18 20.33
C ALA A 839 23.65 11.43 19.83
N GLN A 840 22.76 12.03 20.65
CA GLN A 840 21.99 13.23 20.30
C GLN A 840 22.31 14.42 21.21
N SER A 841 23.55 14.50 21.71
CA SER A 841 24.01 15.51 22.67
C SER A 841 23.79 16.97 22.24
N ARG A 842 23.60 17.23 20.94
CA ARG A 842 23.35 18.55 20.36
C ARG A 842 21.86 18.94 20.27
N ASN A 843 20.93 18.02 20.52
CA ASN A 843 19.49 18.25 20.41
C ASN A 843 18.79 18.18 21.79
N PRO A 844 18.49 19.32 22.45
CA PRO A 844 17.89 19.34 23.78
C PRO A 844 16.53 18.65 23.86
N ARG A 845 15.77 18.58 22.75
CA ARG A 845 14.45 17.93 22.71
C ARG A 845 14.54 16.40 22.77
N ALA A 846 15.63 15.83 22.26
CA ALA A 846 15.86 14.39 22.29
C ALA A 846 16.21 13.87 23.69
N VAL A 847 16.83 14.73 24.51
CA VAL A 847 17.20 14.39 25.90
C VAL A 847 16.00 14.50 26.85
N GLN A 848 14.99 15.31 26.49
CA GLN A 848 13.81 15.60 27.33
C GLN A 848 13.06 14.38 27.89
N PRO A 849 12.83 13.28 27.14
CA PRO A 849 12.14 12.09 27.65
C PRO A 849 12.88 11.41 28.80
N HIS A 850 14.21 11.42 28.76
CA HIS A 850 15.08 10.74 29.73
C HIS A 850 15.35 11.60 30.98
N LEU A 851 15.10 12.91 30.92
CA LEU A 851 15.31 13.81 32.06
C LEU A 851 14.48 13.44 33.28
N ARG A 852 13.25 12.94 33.11
CA ARG A 852 12.39 12.46 34.22
C ARG A 852 12.95 11.27 34.99
N LYS A 853 13.86 10.51 34.38
CA LYS A 853 14.52 9.36 35.02
C LYS A 853 15.82 9.78 35.73
N CYS A 854 16.48 10.83 35.22
CA CYS A 854 17.70 11.40 35.80
C CYS A 854 17.44 12.37 36.98
N PHE A 855 16.26 12.98 37.03
CA PHE A 855 15.85 14.01 38.00
C PHE A 855 14.42 13.76 38.46
#